data_AF-A0A7Y3I482-F1
#
_entry.id   AF-A0A7Y3I482-F1
#
_cell.length_a   1.000
_cell.length_b   1.000
_cell.length_c   1.000
_cell.angle_alpha   90.00
_cell.angle_beta   90.00
_cell.angle_gamma   90.00
#
_symmetry.space_group_name_H-M   'P 1'
#
loop_
_entity.id
_entity.type
_entity.pdbx_description
1 polymer ?
#
loop_
_entity_poly.entity_id
_entity_poly.type
_entity_poly.pdbx_seq_one_letter_code
_entity_poly.pdbx_strand_id
1 'polypeptide(L)'
;MLAVTVGAGGGVRAEDIHVPADTPTIQMAIDEAGAGDRIIVAPGTYFEDLLIPLGLDDLELTSSAGLAVTTITGVATTAAGEPAFAHPALAIHASGVAVHGFTFRAPPTPPDTRWGGIVVGGDDVAIFDNTLKVPSGFDPGLRSRGIQTYPAAANPGGGNLDGLHVFDNTFTSVGTGPSGYAALVVNDAAGPFASLLDVRIEDNTIVGRVGVGIAAARSKMRIEGNTIQTTLSPATPLAHRGLQLAPPGNGLQRDVTVARNTVGGLGPSAGFETGIRLGDEGGSRLRAVQMHDNTIGSNAVGIAIDALVPSAQDILITRNEITGNTLDGVLVAAASSVDGVTIMRNTITGNGSYGVRNASSEPLDATDNWWGDPSGPLDPDGLFEAEMGTCFDPQEMANADGLGDRVSDGAVDYCPWRPSVGPCALACPPATSVTLDADCTGLVPDLAMLALADCGPPPPTTITQSPPAGFVVTDPGVVAVILTAASGDGRVTESCVVMLTFTDETAPDFLTTPAGGVACVGGTFQFTTAAEDGCGPVSYQWIKDGLDLPDATADTLTFGSITPADAGLYAVRVADGSGNESVSEPALLEVGDGVAVEIVAEPASLPCPGATATLTAVVDGGTGVVTYAWSTGAETASIDVDEPGDYSVTVNDDTGCMATTTYELAAGLDVTPPALECPADVSVSCDASTSPNATGTAEAVDGCDPDPSVTFADEIVSGSCGERFTIVRTWSAMDGAGNLTECTQLIEVDDTVAPVVQQGTIASCHESPDEARLAALDATTAHDDCSLVSVEASVVVEGCVAVVTVTAIDACGNEASVEYLTAVDTGGLEVITPAELMQPADAGGCDAFVVVPPLDVAASCGEVAITNDYTGTDDASATYAAGETAVLWTATDACGNVRTTTQVITVLEVNPVTVSIELKNVLEVEATRCITFEFYGCDDETPIVVEQDVEFVAGLALDLPMDIPCGAYICVTARDTLHTLRRSDDDQFGIAPIVGTQYVADFTDHSASGGDDDGLIGGNVNDDDFIEVLDFALFVIRFGQSVGQTTCLTPGPHPDFSGDGRVFSEDFSFIQINYLATSDQRCCPPEGVTEPMPLPPSSWSRAALRHDGIGHLIGADLDGNDRIDAADVRLFAGGARPARRVRSPRNGGRWEAPGVWGDSETPDPTTDVDVRGPLVLEGAATAASVFVHSGAVLLVEGGVLRAKTLEVAPGGTLLIAGRDARVEVESMWLSPAAEVVVEAGLVVHAGNVYPPAHIDRLRRVTSE
;
A
#
# COMPACT_ATOMS: atom_id res chain seq x y z
N MET A 1 0.16 10.07 33.60
CA MET A 1 -1.30 9.86 33.83
C MET A 1 -2.07 11.13 33.50
N LEU A 2 -2.66 11.20 32.30
CA LEU A 2 -3.72 12.16 31.97
C LEU A 2 -4.86 11.34 31.36
N ALA A 3 -6.12 11.63 31.72
CA ALA A 3 -7.25 10.83 31.25
C ALA A 3 -7.66 11.23 29.83
N VAL A 4 -7.40 10.37 28.84
CA VAL A 4 -7.97 10.50 27.49
C VAL A 4 -9.49 10.46 27.62
N THR A 5 -10.16 11.50 27.11
CA THR A 5 -11.61 11.65 27.26
C THR A 5 -12.31 11.10 26.02
N VAL A 6 -12.51 9.78 25.99
CA VAL A 6 -13.20 9.08 24.89
C VAL A 6 -14.57 9.72 24.63
N GLY A 7 -14.79 10.14 23.39
CA GLY A 7 -16.06 10.72 22.96
C GLY A 7 -17.17 9.67 23.00
N ALA A 8 -18.31 9.97 23.63
CA ALA A 8 -19.45 9.05 23.72
C ALA A 8 -20.18 8.90 22.37
N GLY A 9 -19.57 8.12 21.45
CA GLY A 9 -20.04 7.90 20.07
C GLY A 9 -20.81 6.60 19.83
N GLY A 10 -20.60 5.58 20.66
CA GLY A 10 -21.44 4.38 20.83
C GLY A 10 -21.48 3.38 19.66
N GLY A 11 -20.85 2.21 19.82
CA GLY A 11 -21.31 1.06 19.03
C GLY A 11 -20.49 -0.23 18.98
N VAL A 12 -19.20 -0.22 19.30
CA VAL A 12 -18.38 -1.44 19.38
C VAL A 12 -17.86 -1.59 20.81
N ARG A 13 -17.55 -2.81 21.24
CA ARG A 13 -16.77 -3.06 22.45
C ARG A 13 -15.31 -3.10 22.06
N ALA A 14 -14.48 -2.32 22.73
CA ALA A 14 -13.05 -2.60 22.80
C ALA A 14 -12.87 -3.97 23.47
N GLU A 15 -12.20 -4.92 22.81
CA GLU A 15 -11.79 -6.20 23.38
C GLU A 15 -10.25 -6.23 23.52
N ASP A 16 -9.76 -6.78 24.64
CA ASP A 16 -8.32 -6.88 24.94
C ASP A 16 -7.73 -8.12 24.23
N ILE A 17 -7.19 -7.96 23.03
CA ILE A 17 -6.52 -9.02 22.26
C ILE A 17 -5.13 -9.24 22.88
N HIS A 18 -4.89 -10.42 23.45
CA HIS A 18 -3.60 -10.75 24.04
C HIS A 18 -2.73 -11.52 23.05
N VAL A 19 -1.45 -11.16 22.91
CA VAL A 19 -0.47 -11.89 22.10
C VAL A 19 0.49 -12.63 23.05
N PRO A 20 0.39 -13.97 23.17
CA PRO A 20 1.31 -14.79 23.96
C PRO A 20 2.79 -14.69 23.53
N ALA A 21 3.70 -15.17 24.39
CA ALA A 21 5.14 -15.12 24.17
C ALA A 21 5.64 -16.17 23.14
N ASP A 22 4.85 -17.22 22.95
CA ASP A 22 5.00 -18.34 22.02
C ASP A 22 4.26 -18.11 20.69
N THR A 23 3.51 -17.02 20.54
CA THR A 23 2.84 -16.67 19.28
C THR A 23 3.83 -16.01 18.31
N PRO A 24 3.95 -16.48 17.05
CA PRO A 24 5.05 -16.11 16.16
C PRO A 24 4.97 -14.69 15.57
N THR A 25 3.80 -14.04 15.59
CA THR A 25 3.63 -12.66 15.07
C THR A 25 2.68 -11.84 15.95
N ILE A 26 2.99 -10.55 16.10
CA ILE A 26 2.04 -9.53 16.56
C ILE A 26 1.13 -9.12 15.39
N GLN A 27 1.58 -9.23 14.13
CA GLN A 27 0.78 -8.83 12.96
C GLN A 27 -0.57 -9.56 12.88
N MET A 28 -0.63 -10.87 13.18
CA MET A 28 -1.91 -11.59 13.21
C MET A 28 -2.94 -10.95 14.17
N ALA A 29 -2.50 -10.46 15.33
CA ALA A 29 -3.38 -9.78 16.29
C ALA A 29 -3.78 -8.37 15.83
N ILE A 30 -3.03 -7.74 14.91
CA ILE A 30 -3.43 -6.49 14.24
C ILE A 30 -4.44 -6.79 13.13
N ASP A 31 -4.26 -7.89 12.40
CA ASP A 31 -5.15 -8.33 11.32
C ASP A 31 -6.51 -8.85 11.85
N GLU A 32 -6.54 -9.37 13.09
CA GLU A 32 -7.76 -9.78 13.81
C GLU A 32 -8.50 -8.63 14.52
N ALA A 33 -7.86 -7.47 14.72
CA ALA A 33 -8.39 -6.38 15.53
C ALA A 33 -9.49 -5.55 14.86
N GLY A 34 -10.41 -5.02 15.66
CA GLY A 34 -11.40 -4.02 15.29
C GLY A 34 -11.03 -2.60 15.76
N ALA A 35 -11.73 -1.60 15.21
CA ALA A 35 -11.53 -0.20 15.59
C ALA A 35 -11.91 0.03 17.06
N GLY A 36 -10.99 0.60 17.83
CA GLY A 36 -11.08 0.80 19.28
C GLY A 36 -10.58 -0.36 20.15
N ASP A 37 -10.04 -1.44 19.58
CA ASP A 37 -9.52 -2.59 20.34
C ASP A 37 -8.12 -2.33 20.94
N ARG A 38 -7.67 -3.26 21.79
CA ARG A 38 -6.46 -3.13 22.59
C ARG A 38 -5.59 -4.38 22.51
N ILE A 39 -4.45 -4.28 21.85
CA ILE A 39 -3.50 -5.39 21.63
C ILE A 39 -2.43 -5.37 22.74
N ILE A 40 -2.41 -6.41 23.57
CA ILE A 40 -1.55 -6.55 24.74
C ILE A 40 -0.51 -7.66 24.46
N VAL A 41 0.73 -7.26 24.18
CA VAL A 41 1.81 -8.17 23.78
C VAL A 41 2.60 -8.69 24.98
N ALA A 42 2.90 -9.99 24.98
CA ALA A 42 3.71 -10.65 26.00
C ALA A 42 5.19 -10.16 26.02
N PRO A 43 5.95 -10.49 27.08
CA PRO A 43 7.41 -10.35 27.09
C PRO A 43 8.03 -11.30 26.06
N GLY A 44 8.96 -10.81 25.22
CA GLY A 44 9.49 -11.61 24.11
C GLY A 44 10.34 -10.80 23.12
N THR A 45 10.93 -11.48 22.14
CA THR A 45 11.59 -10.84 20.99
C THR A 45 10.95 -11.31 19.69
N TYR A 46 10.18 -10.41 19.07
CA TYR A 46 9.42 -10.64 17.86
C TYR A 46 10.22 -10.14 16.64
N PHE A 47 10.13 -10.84 15.51
CA PHE A 47 10.93 -10.60 14.29
C PHE A 47 10.01 -10.39 13.08
N GLU A 48 9.50 -9.17 12.93
CA GLU A 48 8.46 -8.81 11.96
C GLU A 48 8.50 -7.31 11.60
N ASP A 49 7.97 -6.97 10.42
CA ASP A 49 7.74 -5.59 9.98
C ASP A 49 6.22 -5.31 10.08
N LEU A 50 5.78 -4.57 11.09
CA LEU A 50 4.34 -4.39 11.39
C LEU A 50 3.65 -3.32 10.53
N LEU A 51 2.35 -3.52 10.28
CA LEU A 51 1.44 -2.56 9.64
C LEU A 51 0.10 -2.51 10.39
N ILE A 52 -0.25 -1.33 10.91
CA ILE A 52 -1.61 -0.98 11.36
C ILE A 52 -2.31 -0.32 10.16
N PRO A 53 -3.23 -1.02 9.47
CA PRO A 53 -3.81 -0.58 8.19
C PRO A 53 -4.89 0.50 8.37
N LEU A 54 -5.30 1.12 7.27
CA LEU A 54 -6.43 2.07 7.24
C LEU A 54 -7.73 1.44 7.78
N GLY A 55 -8.46 2.21 8.60
CA GLY A 55 -9.76 1.81 9.16
C GLY A 55 -9.68 1.05 10.49
N LEU A 56 -8.47 0.71 10.95
CA LEU A 56 -8.22 0.20 12.30
C LEU A 56 -8.01 1.35 13.30
N ASP A 57 -8.96 2.29 13.31
CA ASP A 57 -8.86 3.54 14.07
C ASP A 57 -9.07 3.32 15.60
N ASP A 58 -8.60 4.26 16.43
CA ASP A 58 -8.67 4.24 17.91
C ASP A 58 -7.96 3.03 18.61
N LEU A 59 -7.08 2.31 17.91
CA LEU A 59 -6.36 1.12 18.41
C LEU A 59 -5.27 1.44 19.48
N GLU A 60 -5.21 0.70 20.59
CA GLU A 60 -4.06 0.72 21.52
C GLU A 60 -3.19 -0.54 21.38
N LEU A 61 -1.92 -0.38 20.97
CA LEU A 61 -0.89 -1.44 20.95
C LEU A 61 0.07 -1.23 22.13
N THR A 62 0.20 -2.24 23.01
CA THR A 62 0.95 -2.13 24.27
C THR A 62 1.71 -3.40 24.68
N SER A 63 2.80 -3.26 25.44
CA SER A 63 3.43 -4.39 26.16
C SER A 63 2.77 -4.64 27.52
N SER A 64 2.55 -5.92 27.83
CA SER A 64 2.07 -6.40 29.14
C SER A 64 3.03 -6.19 30.31
N ALA A 65 4.34 -6.09 30.06
CA ALA A 65 5.38 -5.93 31.09
C ALA A 65 6.07 -4.55 31.07
N GLY A 66 5.77 -3.72 30.08
CA GLY A 66 6.34 -2.38 29.92
C GLY A 66 7.83 -2.37 29.54
N LEU A 67 8.46 -1.21 29.77
CA LEU A 67 9.80 -0.82 29.30
C LEU A 67 10.97 -1.66 29.86
N ALA A 68 11.09 -2.90 29.39
CA ALA A 68 12.34 -3.68 29.39
C ALA A 68 12.29 -4.93 28.50
N VAL A 69 11.13 -5.55 28.31
CA VAL A 69 11.06 -7.01 28.02
C VAL A 69 10.42 -7.39 26.68
N THR A 70 9.56 -6.56 26.09
CA THR A 70 9.03 -6.80 24.73
C THR A 70 9.88 -6.06 23.69
N THR A 71 10.51 -6.79 22.77
CA THR A 71 11.35 -6.25 21.69
C THR A 71 10.76 -6.59 20.32
N ILE A 72 10.56 -5.59 19.46
CA ILE A 72 10.18 -5.76 18.05
C ILE A 72 11.42 -5.47 17.21
N THR A 73 11.94 -6.48 16.51
CA THR A 73 13.07 -6.34 15.60
C THR A 73 12.57 -6.43 14.16
N GLY A 74 12.67 -5.33 13.42
CA GLY A 74 12.31 -5.33 11.99
C GLY A 74 13.14 -6.37 11.21
N VAL A 75 12.54 -6.92 10.16
CA VAL A 75 13.11 -7.97 9.29
C VAL A 75 13.41 -7.48 7.87
N ALA A 76 12.86 -6.33 7.47
CA ALA A 76 13.04 -5.73 6.14
C ALA A 76 12.61 -6.65 4.97
N THR A 77 11.49 -7.36 5.13
CA THR A 77 10.95 -8.31 4.13
C THR A 77 10.34 -7.63 2.90
N THR A 78 9.88 -6.38 3.07
CA THR A 78 9.32 -5.58 1.98
C THR A 78 10.39 -5.21 0.93
N ALA A 79 10.25 -5.74 -0.28
CA ALA A 79 11.08 -5.34 -1.42
C ALA A 79 10.91 -3.84 -1.71
N ALA A 80 11.98 -3.17 -2.16
CA ALA A 80 12.04 -1.71 -2.31
C ALA A 80 11.24 -1.17 -3.53
N GLY A 81 9.91 -1.33 -3.50
CA GLY A 81 8.97 -0.48 -4.21
C GLY A 81 8.84 0.87 -3.49
N GLU A 82 8.76 1.96 -4.26
CA GLU A 82 8.86 3.36 -3.84
C GLU A 82 10.25 3.85 -3.34
N PRO A 83 10.89 4.84 -4.02
CA PRO A 83 12.31 5.14 -3.87
C PRO A 83 12.69 5.97 -2.62
N ALA A 84 11.72 6.25 -1.74
CA ALA A 84 11.85 7.28 -0.70
C ALA A 84 12.03 6.75 0.73
N PHE A 85 11.56 5.54 1.04
CA PHE A 85 11.41 5.08 2.42
C PHE A 85 12.46 4.06 2.88
N ALA A 86 12.45 3.84 4.19
CA ALA A 86 13.31 2.93 4.92
C ALA A 86 12.39 1.88 5.58
N HIS A 87 12.84 0.63 5.70
CA HIS A 87 11.99 -0.49 6.11
C HIS A 87 11.45 -0.23 7.53
N PRO A 88 10.12 -0.05 7.70
CA PRO A 88 9.52 0.18 9.01
C PRO A 88 9.56 -1.11 9.84
N ALA A 89 9.83 -0.98 11.14
CA ALA A 89 9.48 -2.04 12.10
C ALA A 89 7.99 -1.91 12.51
N LEU A 90 7.39 -0.72 12.36
CA LEU A 90 5.96 -0.48 12.48
C LEU A 90 5.53 0.67 11.56
N ALA A 91 4.53 0.46 10.71
CA ALA A 91 3.83 1.48 9.94
C ALA A 91 2.42 1.69 10.51
N ILE A 92 2.02 2.96 10.69
CA ILE A 92 0.73 3.33 11.29
C ILE A 92 -0.06 4.16 10.27
N HIS A 93 -1.08 3.56 9.64
CA HIS A 93 -1.91 4.24 8.63
C HIS A 93 -3.29 4.66 9.19
N ALA A 94 -3.82 3.96 10.18
CA ALA A 94 -5.00 4.36 10.94
C ALA A 94 -4.76 5.58 11.86
N SER A 95 -5.86 6.20 12.29
CA SER A 95 -5.90 7.36 13.18
C SER A 95 -6.32 7.00 14.62
N GLY A 96 -6.04 7.87 15.59
CA GLY A 96 -6.34 7.62 17.01
C GLY A 96 -5.45 6.56 17.69
N VAL A 97 -4.42 6.06 16.99
CA VAL A 97 -3.62 4.91 17.42
C VAL A 97 -2.64 5.28 18.53
N ALA A 98 -2.59 4.48 19.60
CA ALA A 98 -1.62 4.59 20.68
C ALA A 98 -0.61 3.42 20.67
N VAL A 99 0.69 3.70 20.79
CA VAL A 99 1.77 2.68 20.80
C VAL A 99 2.73 2.90 21.96
N HIS A 100 2.83 1.94 22.90
CA HIS A 100 3.67 2.09 24.09
C HIS A 100 4.23 0.80 24.72
N GLY A 101 5.36 0.94 25.43
CA GLY A 101 6.00 -0.13 26.21
C GLY A 101 7.01 -1.00 25.45
N PHE A 102 7.30 -0.72 24.17
CA PHE A 102 8.12 -1.60 23.32
C PHE A 102 9.59 -1.16 23.19
N THR A 103 10.47 -2.13 22.93
CA THR A 103 11.81 -1.86 22.38
C THR A 103 11.84 -2.13 20.88
N PHE A 104 11.87 -1.09 20.05
CA PHE A 104 12.04 -1.21 18.60
C PHE A 104 13.53 -1.27 18.22
N ARG A 105 13.92 -2.32 17.50
CA ARG A 105 15.32 -2.58 17.12
C ARG A 105 15.48 -2.63 15.60
N ALA A 106 16.60 -2.08 15.11
CA ALA A 106 16.97 -2.18 13.70
C ALA A 106 17.33 -3.63 13.29
N PRO A 107 17.05 -4.03 12.04
CA PRO A 107 17.30 -5.39 11.53
C PRO A 107 18.77 -5.82 11.65
N PRO A 108 19.04 -7.14 11.74
CA PRO A 108 20.40 -7.71 11.73
C PRO A 108 21.02 -7.82 10.32
N THR A 109 20.45 -7.15 9.33
CA THR A 109 20.84 -7.19 7.92
C THR A 109 22.13 -6.39 7.63
N PRO A 110 22.70 -6.46 6.41
CA PRO A 110 23.92 -5.72 6.06
C PRO A 110 23.81 -4.20 6.34
N PRO A 111 24.94 -3.51 6.60
CA PRO A 111 24.96 -2.11 7.07
C PRO A 111 24.35 -1.08 6.10
N ASP A 112 24.07 -1.46 4.85
CA ASP A 112 23.48 -0.61 3.83
C ASP A 112 21.93 -0.56 3.89
N THR A 113 21.29 -1.47 4.65
CA THR A 113 19.83 -1.48 4.84
C THR A 113 19.37 -0.23 5.59
N ARG A 114 18.36 0.48 5.08
CA ARG A 114 17.79 1.65 5.77
C ARG A 114 16.70 1.21 6.73
N TRP A 115 16.87 1.49 8.02
CA TRP A 115 15.83 1.24 9.04
C TRP A 115 14.91 2.46 9.18
N GLY A 116 13.61 2.25 9.13
CA GLY A 116 12.58 3.29 9.22
C GLY A 116 11.95 3.44 10.61
N GLY A 117 12.19 2.48 11.51
CA GLY A 117 11.62 2.46 12.86
C GLY A 117 10.09 2.48 12.84
N ILE A 118 9.48 3.49 13.48
CA ILE A 118 8.03 3.73 13.44
C ILE A 118 7.72 4.79 12.37
N VAL A 119 6.78 4.52 11.48
CA VAL A 119 6.39 5.41 10.37
C VAL A 119 4.91 5.77 10.43
N VAL A 120 4.59 7.05 10.62
CA VAL A 120 3.24 7.54 10.94
C VAL A 120 2.56 8.24 9.76
N GLY A 121 1.30 7.87 9.49
CA GLY A 121 0.45 8.44 8.44
C GLY A 121 -0.97 8.88 8.88
N GLY A 122 -1.48 8.39 10.01
CA GLY A 122 -2.81 8.78 10.52
C GLY A 122 -2.82 10.09 11.34
N ASP A 123 -4.02 10.54 11.68
CA ASP A 123 -4.30 11.64 12.61
C ASP A 123 -4.44 11.12 14.07
N ASP A 124 -4.31 11.98 15.08
CA ASP A 124 -4.46 11.66 16.52
C ASP A 124 -3.59 10.50 17.07
N VAL A 125 -2.43 10.24 16.44
CA VAL A 125 -1.51 9.15 16.83
C VAL A 125 -0.63 9.53 18.03
N ALA A 126 -0.59 8.66 19.04
CA ALA A 126 0.26 8.80 20.24
C ALA A 126 1.35 7.72 20.31
N ILE A 127 2.61 8.11 20.48
CA ILE A 127 3.75 7.18 20.63
C ILE A 127 4.52 7.56 21.90
N PHE A 128 4.54 6.68 22.89
CA PHE A 128 5.15 6.97 24.19
C PHE A 128 5.68 5.75 24.92
N ASP A 129 6.53 5.95 25.94
CA ASP A 129 7.15 4.86 26.71
C ASP A 129 7.77 3.75 25.81
N ASN A 130 8.42 4.12 24.69
CA ASN A 130 9.14 3.17 23.82
C ASN A 130 10.65 3.41 23.83
N THR A 131 11.44 2.36 23.62
CA THR A 131 12.89 2.42 23.40
C THR A 131 13.25 2.09 21.96
N LEU A 132 13.85 3.04 21.22
CA LEU A 132 14.31 2.85 19.85
C LEU A 132 15.84 2.65 19.82
N LYS A 133 16.31 1.51 19.29
CA LYS A 133 17.70 1.04 19.48
C LYS A 133 18.42 0.68 18.18
N VAL A 134 19.43 1.49 17.82
CA VAL A 134 20.33 1.23 16.68
C VAL A 134 21.61 0.52 17.17
N PRO A 135 21.87 -0.72 16.74
CA PRO A 135 23.01 -1.53 17.20
C PRO A 135 24.33 -1.14 16.54
N SER A 136 25.43 -1.64 17.10
CA SER A 136 26.80 -1.47 16.57
C SER A 136 27.02 -2.33 15.32
N GLY A 137 27.74 -1.80 14.33
CA GLY A 137 27.97 -2.45 13.03
C GLY A 137 27.12 -1.89 11.89
N PHE A 138 26.03 -1.20 12.21
CA PHE A 138 25.14 -0.50 11.28
C PHE A 138 25.71 0.90 10.95
N ASP A 139 25.78 1.30 9.67
CA ASP A 139 26.04 2.70 9.26
C ASP A 139 24.73 3.32 8.73
N PRO A 140 23.91 3.93 9.60
CA PRO A 140 22.54 4.32 9.25
C PRO A 140 22.45 5.39 8.15
N GLY A 141 23.49 6.22 8.03
CA GLY A 141 23.43 7.55 7.42
C GLY A 141 22.29 8.42 7.96
N LEU A 142 22.12 9.62 7.38
CA LEU A 142 20.94 10.48 7.63
C LEU A 142 19.65 9.95 6.95
N ARG A 143 19.64 8.67 6.53
CA ARG A 143 18.53 8.01 5.83
C ARG A 143 17.83 6.94 6.66
N SER A 144 18.45 6.41 7.71
CA SER A 144 17.75 5.60 8.70
C SER A 144 17.19 6.51 9.80
N ARG A 145 15.96 6.22 10.23
CA ARG A 145 15.13 7.07 11.08
C ARG A 145 14.50 6.26 12.22
N GLY A 146 14.30 6.87 13.38
CA GLY A 146 13.70 6.23 14.56
C GLY A 146 12.18 6.30 14.56
N ILE A 147 11.67 7.52 14.67
CA ILE A 147 10.27 7.84 14.37
C ILE A 147 10.28 8.81 13.19
N GLN A 148 9.44 8.56 12.19
CA GLN A 148 9.22 9.51 11.12
C GLN A 148 7.76 9.55 10.70
N THR A 149 7.35 10.65 10.08
CA THR A 149 6.04 10.72 9.44
C THR A 149 6.18 10.45 7.94
N TYR A 150 5.12 10.01 7.27
CA TYR A 150 5.13 10.06 5.80
C TYR A 150 5.21 11.52 5.31
N PRO A 151 5.99 11.83 4.26
CA PRO A 151 5.88 13.08 3.52
C PRO A 151 4.60 13.00 2.67
N ALA A 152 3.80 14.06 2.66
CA ALA A 152 2.40 13.95 2.24
C ALA A 152 2.13 13.60 0.75
N ALA A 153 3.14 13.64 -0.13
CA ALA A 153 3.01 13.11 -1.50
C ALA A 153 2.97 11.56 -1.56
N ALA A 154 3.30 10.89 -0.46
CA ALA A 154 3.31 9.44 -0.32
C ALA A 154 2.88 9.00 1.09
N ASN A 155 1.82 9.65 1.63
CA ASN A 155 1.15 9.17 2.84
C ASN A 155 -0.01 8.23 2.45
N PRO A 156 0.12 6.90 2.58
CA PRO A 156 -0.95 5.96 2.26
C PRO A 156 -2.16 6.10 3.20
N GLY A 157 -1.96 6.54 4.45
CA GLY A 157 -3.04 6.77 5.40
C GLY A 157 -3.91 8.00 5.09
N GLY A 158 -3.49 8.88 4.17
CA GLY A 158 -4.23 10.10 3.81
C GLY A 158 -4.39 11.16 4.92
N GLY A 159 -4.11 10.81 6.17
CA GLY A 159 -4.20 11.67 7.35
C GLY A 159 -3.33 12.92 7.25
N ASN A 160 -3.73 13.96 7.96
CA ASN A 160 -3.02 15.23 7.96
C ASN A 160 -1.86 15.25 8.96
N LEU A 161 -1.82 14.35 9.95
CA LEU A 161 -1.03 14.41 11.17
C LEU A 161 -1.45 15.55 12.11
N ASP A 162 -2.76 15.77 12.27
CA ASP A 162 -3.29 16.45 13.47
C ASP A 162 -3.11 15.55 14.71
N GLY A 163 -3.08 16.14 15.90
CA GLY A 163 -3.01 15.42 17.18
C GLY A 163 -1.75 14.57 17.45
N LEU A 164 -0.80 14.48 16.50
CA LEU A 164 0.41 13.65 16.63
C LEU A 164 1.22 14.01 17.88
N HIS A 165 1.33 13.07 18.81
CA HIS A 165 2.00 13.25 20.10
C HIS A 165 3.08 12.18 20.34
N VAL A 166 4.34 12.61 20.40
CA VAL A 166 5.50 11.74 20.65
C VAL A 166 6.15 12.15 21.96
N PHE A 167 6.05 11.33 23.01
CA PHE A 167 6.50 11.73 24.36
C PHE A 167 7.13 10.59 25.18
N ASP A 168 7.98 10.90 26.16
CA ASP A 168 8.67 9.93 27.05
C ASP A 168 9.50 8.80 26.34
N ASN A 169 9.70 8.86 25.02
CA ASN A 169 10.44 7.82 24.29
C ASN A 169 11.96 7.97 24.45
N THR A 170 12.68 6.84 24.46
CA THR A 170 14.14 6.77 24.59
C THR A 170 14.80 6.26 23.31
N PHE A 171 15.60 7.08 22.64
CA PHE A 171 16.33 6.74 21.42
C PHE A 171 17.81 6.53 21.73
N THR A 172 18.36 5.36 21.39
CA THR A 172 19.75 4.98 21.66
C THR A 172 20.46 4.51 20.38
N SER A 173 21.68 4.99 20.16
CA SER A 173 22.51 4.61 19.01
C SER A 173 23.95 4.31 19.39
N VAL A 174 24.41 3.10 19.07
CA VAL A 174 25.82 2.65 19.21
C VAL A 174 26.44 2.22 17.88
N GLY A 175 25.86 2.68 16.75
CA GLY A 175 26.26 2.36 15.38
C GLY A 175 27.68 2.80 14.99
N THR A 176 28.15 2.36 13.82
CA THR A 176 29.53 2.56 13.36
C THR A 176 29.54 3.22 11.98
N GLY A 177 29.61 4.55 11.96
CA GLY A 177 29.60 5.36 10.75
C GLY A 177 29.99 6.82 11.03
N PRO A 178 30.22 7.66 10.01
CA PRO A 178 30.65 9.04 10.21
C PRO A 178 29.48 10.03 10.43
N SER A 179 28.27 9.71 9.94
CA SER A 179 27.13 10.64 9.86
C SER A 179 26.11 10.53 11.00
N GLY A 180 26.12 9.43 11.75
CA GLY A 180 25.04 9.08 12.69
C GLY A 180 23.67 8.90 12.04
N TYR A 181 22.65 8.75 12.89
CA TYR A 181 21.25 8.47 12.53
C TYR A 181 20.32 9.63 12.88
N ALA A 182 19.12 9.68 12.29
CA ALA A 182 18.10 10.68 12.59
C ALA A 182 17.05 10.13 13.58
N ALA A 183 16.93 10.67 14.79
CA ALA A 183 16.05 10.09 15.80
C ALA A 183 14.55 10.32 15.49
N LEU A 184 14.14 11.57 15.27
CA LEU A 184 12.75 11.95 15.00
C LEU A 184 12.63 12.90 13.80
N VAL A 185 11.81 12.56 12.81
CA VAL A 185 11.62 13.38 11.59
C VAL A 185 10.16 13.60 11.22
N VAL A 186 9.67 14.83 11.44
CA VAL A 186 8.32 15.28 11.04
C VAL A 186 8.40 15.96 9.67
N ASN A 187 7.98 15.23 8.63
CA ASN A 187 8.00 15.69 7.24
C ASN A 187 6.78 16.59 6.92
N ASP A 188 6.88 17.39 5.86
CA ASP A 188 5.88 18.43 5.50
C ASP A 188 4.55 17.85 4.96
N ALA A 189 3.49 18.67 5.03
CA ALA A 189 2.14 18.36 4.53
C ALA A 189 1.91 18.90 3.10
N ALA A 190 0.92 18.31 2.39
CA ALA A 190 0.62 18.68 1.02
C ALA A 190 -0.43 19.81 0.95
N GLY A 191 -0.11 20.87 0.23
CA GLY A 191 -1.06 21.92 -0.12
C GLY A 191 -1.28 23.01 0.96
N PRO A 192 -2.15 23.99 0.66
CA PRO A 192 -2.20 25.27 1.39
C PRO A 192 -2.84 25.19 2.80
N PHE A 193 -3.36 24.04 3.21
CA PHE A 193 -4.07 23.86 4.49
C PHE A 193 -3.23 23.18 5.59
N ALA A 194 -1.95 22.88 5.32
CA ALA A 194 -0.94 22.29 6.21
C ALA A 194 -0.62 23.08 7.52
N SER A 195 -1.45 24.04 7.93
CA SER A 195 -1.08 25.12 8.87
C SER A 195 -2.02 25.30 10.07
N LEU A 196 -2.79 24.26 10.41
CA LEU A 196 -3.78 24.27 11.50
C LEU A 196 -3.60 23.20 12.59
N LEU A 197 -2.71 22.23 12.39
CA LEU A 197 -2.58 20.98 13.14
C LEU A 197 -1.80 21.16 14.47
N ASP A 198 -2.05 20.33 15.49
CA ASP A 198 -1.33 20.30 16.78
C ASP A 198 -0.37 19.11 16.86
N VAL A 199 0.93 19.34 16.66
CA VAL A 199 1.98 18.31 16.72
C VAL A 199 2.86 18.56 17.94
N ARG A 200 3.02 17.55 18.80
CA ARG A 200 3.72 17.67 20.07
C ARG A 200 4.82 16.63 20.23
N ILE A 201 5.97 17.10 20.70
CA ILE A 201 7.18 16.31 20.90
C ILE A 201 7.71 16.67 22.29
N GLU A 202 7.35 15.89 23.30
CA GLU A 202 7.48 16.29 24.72
C GLU A 202 8.34 15.30 25.53
N ASP A 203 9.32 15.80 26.28
CA ASP A 203 10.12 15.08 27.30
C ASP A 203 10.90 13.80 26.81
N ASN A 204 11.06 13.58 25.50
CA ASN A 204 11.80 12.43 24.94
C ASN A 204 13.32 12.50 25.20
N THR A 205 13.98 11.35 25.31
CA THR A 205 15.44 11.22 25.53
C THR A 205 16.16 10.62 24.32
N ILE A 206 16.99 11.42 23.65
CA ILE A 206 17.72 11.08 22.42
C ILE A 206 19.23 11.10 22.69
N VAL A 207 19.88 9.92 22.72
CA VAL A 207 21.28 9.79 23.15
C VAL A 207 22.14 8.85 22.28
N GLY A 208 23.44 9.13 22.21
CA GLY A 208 24.44 8.25 21.59
C GLY A 208 24.98 8.76 20.25
N ARG A 209 25.14 7.90 19.24
CA ARG A 209 25.62 8.29 17.91
C ARG A 209 24.49 8.82 17.02
N VAL A 210 24.02 10.01 17.38
CA VAL A 210 22.91 10.73 16.75
C VAL A 210 23.46 11.79 15.81
N GLY A 211 23.07 11.75 14.53
CA GLY A 211 23.43 12.73 13.51
C GLY A 211 22.42 13.87 13.41
N VAL A 212 21.14 13.53 13.51
CA VAL A 212 20.04 14.49 13.65
C VAL A 212 19.18 14.07 14.84
N GLY A 213 18.95 14.96 15.81
CA GLY A 213 18.03 14.68 16.91
C GLY A 213 16.58 14.76 16.44
N ILE A 214 16.06 15.99 16.36
CA ILE A 214 14.70 16.28 15.87
C ILE A 214 14.80 17.15 14.62
N ALA A 215 14.23 16.71 13.50
CA ALA A 215 14.03 17.54 12.31
C ALA A 215 12.54 17.67 12.01
N ALA A 216 12.04 18.91 11.88
CA ALA A 216 10.61 19.14 11.79
C ALA A 216 10.25 20.31 10.85
N ALA A 217 9.44 20.03 9.83
CA ALA A 217 9.09 20.97 8.76
C ALA A 217 7.77 21.73 8.98
N ARG A 218 6.93 21.28 9.92
CA ARG A 218 5.53 21.72 10.04
C ARG A 218 5.34 22.95 10.93
N SER A 219 4.19 23.61 10.78
CA SER A 219 3.76 24.72 11.64
C SER A 219 3.09 24.22 12.93
N LYS A 220 2.85 25.12 13.90
CA LYS A 220 2.09 24.89 15.15
C LYS A 220 2.65 23.81 16.09
N MET A 221 3.94 23.51 15.99
CA MET A 221 4.53 22.42 16.77
C MET A 221 4.95 22.87 18.18
N ARG A 222 4.81 21.96 19.14
CA ARG A 222 5.48 22.04 20.45
C ARG A 222 6.63 21.04 20.48
N ILE A 223 7.83 21.53 20.78
CA ILE A 223 9.00 20.69 21.04
C ILE A 223 9.49 21.08 22.43
N GLU A 224 9.07 20.34 23.46
CA GLU A 224 9.32 20.72 24.84
C GLU A 224 10.06 19.65 25.67
N GLY A 225 10.99 20.04 26.54
CA GLY A 225 11.60 19.16 27.55
C GLY A 225 12.56 18.08 27.06
N ASN A 226 12.65 17.85 25.75
CA ASN A 226 13.45 16.77 25.18
C ASN A 226 14.95 16.91 25.50
N THR A 227 15.60 15.79 25.82
CA THR A 227 17.06 15.71 25.96
C THR A 227 17.66 15.16 24.68
N ILE A 228 18.58 15.90 24.05
CA ILE A 228 19.18 15.59 22.75
C ILE A 228 20.71 15.69 22.86
N GLN A 229 21.39 14.55 22.97
CA GLN A 229 22.84 14.49 23.23
C GLN A 229 23.56 13.54 22.28
N THR A 230 24.53 14.07 21.52
CA THR A 230 25.37 13.26 20.62
C THR A 230 26.76 12.92 21.17
N THR A 231 27.33 11.83 20.65
CA THR A 231 28.73 11.41 20.78
C THR A 231 29.55 11.64 19.50
N LEU A 232 28.93 12.16 18.43
CA LEU A 232 29.66 12.59 17.22
C LEU A 232 30.48 13.84 17.50
N SER A 233 31.56 14.08 16.74
CA SER A 233 32.43 15.24 16.98
C SER A 233 31.93 16.47 16.22
N PRO A 234 31.90 17.68 16.83
CA PRO A 234 31.40 18.89 16.19
C PRO A 234 32.35 19.43 15.09
N ALA A 235 33.54 18.83 14.94
CA ALA A 235 34.54 19.20 13.94
C ALA A 235 34.46 18.39 12.62
N THR A 236 33.49 17.48 12.47
CA THR A 236 33.30 16.74 11.20
C THR A 236 32.45 17.55 10.21
N PRO A 237 32.83 17.66 8.92
CA PRO A 237 32.11 18.43 7.90
C PRO A 237 30.88 17.67 7.35
N LEU A 238 30.12 17.05 8.24
CA LEU A 238 28.85 16.37 7.99
C LEU A 238 27.83 17.08 8.87
N ALA A 239 26.70 17.46 8.28
CA ALA A 239 25.77 18.46 8.81
C ALA A 239 24.94 17.95 10.00
N HIS A 240 25.59 17.71 11.15
CA HIS A 240 24.98 17.16 12.36
C HIS A 240 24.19 18.24 13.12
N ARG A 241 22.93 17.94 13.48
CA ARG A 241 21.98 18.91 14.05
C ARG A 241 21.27 18.34 15.28
N GLY A 242 21.22 19.09 16.38
CA GLY A 242 20.43 18.68 17.54
C GLY A 242 18.93 18.79 17.25
N LEU A 243 18.48 20.01 16.96
CA LEU A 243 17.12 20.32 16.52
C LEU A 243 17.18 21.16 15.24
N GLN A 244 16.39 20.82 14.22
CA GLN A 244 16.26 21.63 13.00
C GLN A 244 14.79 21.91 12.66
N LEU A 245 14.46 23.21 12.56
CA LEU A 245 13.20 23.71 12.04
C LEU A 245 13.41 24.19 10.59
N ALA A 246 12.98 23.42 9.60
CA ALA A 246 13.18 23.76 8.19
C ALA A 246 12.07 23.16 7.29
N PRO A 247 11.16 23.98 6.73
CA PRO A 247 10.28 23.55 5.64
C PRO A 247 11.08 23.42 4.33
N PRO A 248 10.67 22.55 3.39
CA PRO A 248 11.39 22.37 2.12
C PRO A 248 11.30 23.61 1.21
N GLY A 249 12.43 24.27 0.97
CA GLY A 249 12.53 25.43 0.06
C GLY A 249 11.85 26.68 0.61
N ASN A 250 11.19 27.47 -0.25
CA ASN A 250 10.52 28.73 0.14
C ASN A 250 9.24 28.57 1.01
N GLY A 251 9.07 27.42 1.67
CA GLY A 251 7.93 27.13 2.53
C GLY A 251 7.86 28.04 3.76
N LEU A 252 6.67 28.20 4.34
CA LEU A 252 6.43 29.00 5.55
C LEU A 252 6.06 28.09 6.72
N GLN A 253 6.99 27.96 7.66
CA GLN A 253 6.77 27.32 8.95
C GLN A 253 6.47 28.40 10.00
N ARG A 254 5.39 28.24 10.76
CA ARG A 254 4.94 29.24 11.74
C ARG A 254 4.46 28.66 13.07
N ASP A 255 4.36 29.53 14.08
CA ASP A 255 3.71 29.26 15.37
C ASP A 255 4.36 28.09 16.15
N VAL A 256 5.70 27.96 16.08
CA VAL A 256 6.46 26.86 16.70
C VAL A 256 7.06 27.27 18.04
N THR A 257 6.86 26.44 19.06
CA THR A 257 7.47 26.60 20.40
C THR A 257 8.53 25.54 20.63
N VAL A 258 9.74 25.97 21.03
CA VAL A 258 10.86 25.11 21.42
C VAL A 258 11.27 25.50 22.85
N ALA A 259 10.92 24.69 23.85
CA ALA A 259 11.15 25.08 25.25
C ALA A 259 11.66 23.97 26.17
N ARG A 260 12.39 24.30 27.25
CA ARG A 260 12.88 23.31 28.24
C ARG A 260 13.80 22.20 27.70
N ASN A 261 14.20 22.22 26.42
CA ASN A 261 15.00 21.14 25.82
C ASN A 261 16.48 21.26 26.23
N THR A 262 17.16 20.14 26.41
CA THR A 262 18.62 20.07 26.60
C THR A 262 19.28 19.61 25.31
N VAL A 263 20.09 20.44 24.64
CA VAL A 263 20.59 20.15 23.28
C VAL A 263 22.11 20.33 23.17
N GLY A 264 22.83 19.23 22.92
CA GLY A 264 24.29 19.26 22.92
C GLY A 264 24.96 17.94 22.59
N GLY A 265 26.13 17.73 23.18
CA GLY A 265 26.74 16.41 23.27
C GLY A 265 27.48 16.22 24.59
N LEU A 266 28.02 15.02 24.79
CA LEU A 266 28.49 14.56 26.11
C LEU A 266 29.85 15.15 26.56
N GLY A 267 30.40 16.14 25.85
CA GLY A 267 31.55 16.92 26.29
C GLY A 267 32.17 17.77 25.18
N PRO A 268 33.18 18.62 25.44
CA PRO A 268 33.66 19.63 24.48
C PRO A 268 34.22 19.11 23.13
N SER A 269 34.47 17.81 23.01
CA SER A 269 34.90 17.14 21.76
C SER A 269 33.79 16.35 21.06
N ALA A 270 32.58 16.32 21.63
CA ALA A 270 31.42 15.56 21.19
C ALA A 270 30.14 16.41 21.26
N GLY A 271 29.53 16.71 20.12
CA GLY A 271 28.43 17.66 19.96
C GLY A 271 28.06 17.85 18.49
N PHE A 272 26.97 18.57 18.24
CA PHE A 272 26.47 18.83 16.89
C PHE A 272 27.26 19.97 16.19
N GLU A 273 27.18 20.06 14.85
CA GLU A 273 27.63 21.26 14.12
C GLU A 273 26.74 22.45 14.50
N THR A 274 25.44 22.23 14.68
CA THR A 274 24.52 23.19 15.27
C THR A 274 23.65 22.50 16.32
N GLY A 275 23.60 23.07 17.54
CA GLY A 275 22.64 22.64 18.56
C GLY A 275 21.22 22.80 18.05
N ILE A 276 20.80 24.02 17.72
CA ILE A 276 19.49 24.30 17.11
C ILE A 276 19.63 25.12 15.83
N ARG A 277 19.15 24.62 14.67
CA ARG A 277 19.14 25.36 13.39
C ARG A 277 17.73 25.82 13.01
N LEU A 278 17.60 27.10 12.70
CA LEU A 278 16.39 27.75 12.21
C LEU A 278 16.52 28.06 10.71
N GLY A 279 15.85 27.26 9.88
CA GLY A 279 15.83 27.34 8.43
C GLY A 279 16.87 26.47 7.73
N ASP A 280 17.03 26.73 6.43
CA ASP A 280 18.01 26.14 5.54
C ASP A 280 18.55 27.20 4.56
N GLU A 281 19.63 26.85 3.84
CA GLU A 281 20.21 27.71 2.78
C GLU A 281 19.32 27.80 1.51
N GLY A 282 18.18 27.10 1.49
CA GLY A 282 17.23 27.02 0.37
C GLY A 282 16.15 28.10 0.36
N GLY A 283 16.09 28.96 1.37
CA GLY A 283 15.12 30.07 1.45
C GLY A 283 13.92 29.83 2.38
N SER A 284 14.01 28.86 3.31
CA SER A 284 13.04 28.64 4.40
C SER A 284 12.51 29.94 5.00
N ARG A 285 11.19 30.06 5.16
CA ARG A 285 10.56 31.22 5.82
C ARG A 285 10.01 30.82 7.19
N LEU A 286 10.36 31.59 8.22
CA LEU A 286 9.93 31.36 9.60
C LEU A 286 9.08 32.52 10.13
N ARG A 287 8.13 32.21 11.02
CA ARG A 287 7.23 33.18 11.64
C ARG A 287 6.73 32.74 13.03
N ALA A 288 6.62 33.66 13.97
CA ALA A 288 6.16 33.40 15.33
C ALA A 288 6.83 32.17 15.99
N VAL A 289 8.16 32.09 15.88
CA VAL A 289 8.96 31.03 16.53
C VAL A 289 9.41 31.51 17.91
N GLN A 290 9.14 30.72 18.95
CA GLN A 290 9.52 31.04 20.33
C GLN A 290 10.47 29.97 20.89
N MET A 291 11.63 30.40 21.38
CA MET A 291 12.65 29.55 21.98
C MET A 291 12.95 29.99 23.40
N HIS A 292 12.57 29.21 24.42
CA HIS A 292 12.82 29.60 25.81
C HIS A 292 13.12 28.48 26.81
N ASP A 293 13.87 28.79 27.86
CA ASP A 293 14.25 27.84 28.93
C ASP A 293 15.02 26.60 28.44
N ASN A 294 15.61 26.63 27.23
CA ASN A 294 16.44 25.54 26.71
C ASN A 294 17.90 25.66 27.21
N THR A 295 18.56 24.54 27.45
CA THR A 295 20.00 24.46 27.77
C THR A 295 20.76 23.90 26.56
N ILE A 296 21.66 24.69 25.97
CA ILE A 296 22.26 24.44 24.65
C ILE A 296 23.79 24.56 24.75
N GLY A 297 24.53 23.45 24.60
CA GLY A 297 25.98 23.48 24.85
C GLY A 297 26.81 22.33 24.28
N SER A 298 28.13 22.52 24.31
CA SER A 298 29.14 21.60 23.73
C SER A 298 29.03 21.34 22.21
N ASN A 299 28.29 22.17 21.46
CA ASN A 299 28.20 22.08 19.99
C ASN A 299 29.34 22.87 19.31
N ALA A 300 29.40 22.91 17.97
CA ALA A 300 30.17 23.95 17.28
C ALA A 300 29.45 25.30 17.40
N VAL A 301 28.23 25.41 16.87
CA VAL A 301 27.35 26.57 17.07
C VAL A 301 26.19 26.19 17.98
N GLY A 302 25.83 27.03 18.94
CA GLY A 302 24.69 26.80 19.84
C GLY A 302 23.36 26.89 19.09
N ILE A 303 23.00 28.08 18.61
CA ILE A 303 21.84 28.33 17.74
C ILE A 303 22.33 28.94 16.42
N ALA A 304 21.88 28.44 15.26
CA ALA A 304 22.08 29.10 13.97
C ALA A 304 20.75 29.51 13.34
N ILE A 305 20.71 30.69 12.72
CA ILE A 305 19.55 31.22 11.99
C ILE A 305 19.96 31.49 10.55
N ASP A 306 19.40 30.70 9.64
CA ASP A 306 19.64 30.76 8.20
C ASP A 306 18.40 31.22 7.41
N ALA A 307 17.21 31.16 8.03
CA ALA A 307 15.92 31.49 7.43
C ALA A 307 15.74 32.95 6.94
N LEU A 308 14.78 33.14 6.05
CA LEU A 308 14.21 34.44 5.68
C LEU A 308 13.06 34.81 6.62
N VAL A 309 13.24 35.82 7.46
CA VAL A 309 12.26 36.32 8.44
C VAL A 309 11.57 37.57 7.86
N PRO A 310 10.26 37.53 7.56
CA PRO A 310 9.61 38.56 6.74
C PRO A 310 9.01 39.74 7.51
N SER A 311 8.98 39.74 8.86
CA SER A 311 8.52 40.88 9.65
C SER A 311 9.03 40.95 11.10
N ALA A 312 9.06 42.16 11.64
CA ALA A 312 9.64 42.47 12.94
C ALA A 312 9.03 41.66 14.11
N GLN A 313 9.90 41.12 14.97
CA GLN A 313 9.60 40.28 16.14
C GLN A 313 8.94 38.92 15.85
N ASP A 314 9.12 38.36 14.64
CA ASP A 314 8.66 37.01 14.28
C ASP A 314 9.51 35.87 14.88
N ILE A 315 10.71 36.11 15.45
CA ILE A 315 11.50 35.10 16.18
C ILE A 315 11.97 35.65 17.55
N LEU A 316 11.62 34.95 18.63
CA LEU A 316 11.99 35.30 20.01
C LEU A 316 12.84 34.20 20.66
N ILE A 317 14.07 34.55 21.06
CA ILE A 317 14.99 33.68 21.81
C ILE A 317 15.18 34.28 23.21
N THR A 318 14.63 33.65 24.25
CA THR A 318 14.69 34.21 25.61
C THR A 318 14.80 33.21 26.75
N ARG A 319 15.52 33.53 27.83
CA ARG A 319 15.71 32.65 29.01
C ARG A 319 16.41 31.32 28.71
N ASN A 320 17.13 31.20 27.60
CA ASN A 320 17.94 30.02 27.28
C ASN A 320 19.33 30.12 27.94
N GLU A 321 19.92 28.98 28.29
CA GLU A 321 21.32 28.85 28.68
C GLU A 321 22.12 28.35 27.47
N ILE A 322 23.11 29.10 27.00
CA ILE A 322 23.86 28.83 25.77
C ILE A 322 25.36 28.85 26.06
N THR A 323 25.93 27.68 26.38
CA THR A 323 27.23 27.58 27.06
C THR A 323 28.20 26.57 26.45
N GLY A 324 29.49 26.90 26.45
CA GLY A 324 30.56 25.94 26.11
C GLY A 324 30.59 25.46 24.65
N ASN A 325 29.97 26.16 23.71
CA ASN A 325 30.03 25.81 22.28
C ASN A 325 31.39 26.25 21.68
N THR A 326 31.97 25.47 20.76
CA THR A 326 33.36 25.67 20.32
C THR A 326 33.55 26.85 19.35
N LEU A 327 32.48 27.34 18.74
CA LEU A 327 32.42 28.56 17.93
C LEU A 327 31.42 29.56 18.55
N ASP A 328 30.31 29.84 17.87
CA ASP A 328 29.38 30.91 18.22
C ASP A 328 28.21 30.41 19.09
N GLY A 329 27.83 31.17 20.11
CA GLY A 329 26.66 30.87 20.95
C GLY A 329 25.36 30.99 20.15
N VAL A 330 25.14 32.13 19.50
CA VAL A 330 24.11 32.33 18.47
C VAL A 330 24.73 32.92 17.22
N LEU A 331 24.48 32.31 16.07
CA LEU A 331 24.89 32.78 14.74
C LEU A 331 23.64 33.18 13.93
N VAL A 332 23.66 34.36 13.33
CA VAL A 332 22.66 34.79 12.35
C VAL A 332 23.35 35.00 11.00
N ALA A 333 22.95 34.24 9.99
CA ALA A 333 23.70 34.07 8.75
C ALA A 333 23.59 35.26 7.78
N ALA A 334 24.54 35.35 6.85
CA ALA A 334 24.64 36.46 5.90
C ALA A 334 23.58 36.44 4.77
N ALA A 335 22.93 35.29 4.54
CA ALA A 335 21.84 35.14 3.59
C ALA A 335 20.47 35.51 4.18
N SER A 336 20.38 35.64 5.51
CA SER A 336 19.14 35.79 6.24
C SER A 336 18.66 37.23 6.25
N SER A 337 17.48 37.48 5.68
CA SER A 337 16.74 38.72 5.93
C SER A 337 16.12 38.63 7.32
N VAL A 338 16.59 39.45 8.26
CA VAL A 338 16.28 39.32 9.70
C VAL A 338 15.83 40.64 10.35
N ASP A 339 15.00 41.40 9.63
CA ASP A 339 14.10 42.38 10.24
C ASP A 339 13.04 41.63 11.08
N GLY A 340 13.45 41.11 12.24
CA GLY A 340 12.55 40.48 13.20
C GLY A 340 13.07 39.39 14.15
N VAL A 341 14.37 39.23 14.32
CA VAL A 341 14.93 38.35 15.37
C VAL A 341 15.18 39.16 16.65
N THR A 342 14.74 38.65 17.81
CA THR A 342 14.97 39.25 19.13
C THR A 342 15.55 38.24 20.11
N ILE A 343 16.67 38.59 20.74
CA ILE A 343 17.44 37.74 21.65
C ILE A 343 17.55 38.47 23.00
N MET A 344 16.82 38.04 24.04
CA MET A 344 16.80 38.73 25.34
C MET A 344 16.80 37.78 26.55
N ARG A 345 17.44 38.13 27.66
CA ARG A 345 17.44 37.35 28.93
C ARG A 345 18.03 35.95 28.83
N ASN A 346 18.89 35.69 27.86
CA ASN A 346 19.62 34.43 27.75
C ASN A 346 20.94 34.53 28.54
N THR A 347 21.41 33.41 29.08
CA THR A 347 22.73 33.28 29.72
C THR A 347 23.70 32.70 28.70
N ILE A 348 24.61 33.52 28.18
CA ILE A 348 25.49 33.16 27.06
C ILE A 348 26.96 33.27 27.50
N THR A 349 27.60 32.13 27.79
CA THR A 349 28.92 32.10 28.46
C THR A 349 29.85 31.01 27.90
N GLY A 350 31.18 31.22 27.98
CA GLY A 350 32.17 30.19 27.66
C GLY A 350 32.16 29.67 26.22
N ASN A 351 31.57 30.39 25.26
CA ASN A 351 31.58 30.02 23.84
C ASN A 351 32.89 30.48 23.16
N GLY A 352 33.42 29.69 22.23
CA GLY A 352 34.80 29.78 21.74
C GLY A 352 35.10 30.86 20.68
N SER A 353 34.08 31.50 20.11
CA SER A 353 34.22 32.64 19.17
C SER A 353 33.44 33.85 19.67
N TYR A 354 32.14 33.96 19.36
CA TYR A 354 31.29 35.05 19.85
C TYR A 354 30.09 34.53 20.64
N GLY A 355 29.61 35.31 21.61
CA GLY A 355 28.36 34.99 22.32
C GLY A 355 27.14 35.07 21.39
N VAL A 356 27.01 36.20 20.68
CA VAL A 356 26.06 36.36 19.56
C VAL A 356 26.81 37.01 18.40
N ARG A 357 26.65 36.44 17.20
CA ARG A 357 27.28 36.91 15.97
C ARG A 357 26.23 37.18 14.89
N ASN A 358 26.12 38.45 14.49
CA ASN A 358 25.32 38.83 13.34
C ASN A 358 26.22 38.90 12.09
N ALA A 359 25.91 38.13 11.06
CA ALA A 359 26.54 38.22 9.74
C ALA A 359 25.59 38.78 8.66
N SER A 360 24.33 39.06 9.01
CA SER A 360 23.32 39.64 8.10
C SER A 360 23.54 41.15 7.84
N SER A 361 22.76 41.73 6.93
CA SER A 361 22.73 43.18 6.69
C SER A 361 21.92 43.98 7.71
N GLU A 362 21.04 43.34 8.49
CA GLU A 362 20.04 44.00 9.33
C GLU A 362 20.44 44.03 10.81
N PRO A 363 20.04 45.07 11.58
CA PRO A 363 20.36 45.17 12.99
C PRO A 363 19.49 44.24 13.86
N LEU A 364 20.12 43.48 14.76
CA LEU A 364 19.43 42.63 15.74
C LEU A 364 19.12 43.39 17.04
N ASP A 365 18.01 43.05 17.70
CA ASP A 365 17.81 43.35 19.12
C ASP A 365 18.35 42.18 19.97
N ALA A 366 19.54 42.39 20.55
CA ALA A 366 20.24 41.44 21.41
C ALA A 366 20.41 41.98 22.85
N THR A 367 19.47 42.81 23.32
CA THR A 367 19.55 43.48 24.63
C THR A 367 19.13 42.57 25.80
N ASP A 368 19.44 42.96 27.05
CA ASP A 368 19.01 42.27 28.28
C ASP A 368 19.55 40.82 28.45
N ASN A 369 20.67 40.44 27.82
CA ASN A 369 21.32 39.12 27.98
C ASN A 369 22.46 39.14 29.02
N TRP A 370 22.66 38.00 29.72
CA TRP A 370 23.77 37.81 30.66
C TRP A 370 24.98 37.20 29.95
N TRP A 371 26.12 37.89 30.03
CA TRP A 371 27.40 37.43 29.47
C TRP A 371 28.34 37.04 30.63
N GLY A 372 29.10 35.96 30.46
CA GLY A 372 30.06 35.50 31.46
C GLY A 372 31.34 36.34 31.50
N ASP A 373 32.14 36.16 32.57
CA ASP A 373 33.49 36.72 32.69
C ASP A 373 34.35 36.29 31.48
N PRO A 374 34.92 37.21 30.68
CA PRO A 374 35.44 36.90 29.34
C PRO A 374 36.79 36.18 29.37
N SER A 375 36.77 34.86 29.57
CA SER A 375 37.94 33.97 29.47
C SER A 375 38.28 33.57 28.01
N GLY A 376 38.29 34.55 27.10
CA GLY A 376 38.67 34.37 25.68
C GLY A 376 39.92 35.20 25.33
N PRO A 377 40.71 34.82 24.30
CA PRO A 377 41.87 35.60 23.88
C PRO A 377 41.44 36.95 23.29
N LEU A 378 42.14 38.03 23.68
CA LEU A 378 41.88 39.39 23.23
C LEU A 378 42.01 39.52 21.70
N ASP A 379 41.03 40.21 21.09
CA ASP A 379 41.10 40.64 19.69
C ASP A 379 42.22 41.70 19.53
N PRO A 380 43.13 41.58 18.54
CA PRO A 380 44.13 42.61 18.25
C PRO A 380 43.57 43.98 17.85
N ASP A 381 42.38 44.06 17.25
CA ASP A 381 41.78 45.32 16.74
C ASP A 381 40.89 45.99 17.80
N GLY A 382 41.49 46.26 18.97
CA GLY A 382 40.78 46.65 20.19
C GLY A 382 40.04 48.00 20.16
N LEU A 383 38.73 47.95 20.46
CA LEU A 383 37.93 49.06 20.97
C LEU A 383 36.88 48.56 21.98
N PHE A 384 37.28 48.33 23.23
CA PHE A 384 36.48 48.53 24.46
C PHE A 384 37.32 48.08 25.68
N GLU A 385 37.67 49.02 26.57
CA GLU A 385 38.39 48.74 27.82
C GLU A 385 37.44 48.88 29.03
N ALA A 386 37.58 47.99 30.01
CA ALA A 386 37.07 48.14 31.37
C ALA A 386 38.09 47.55 32.34
N GLU A 387 38.80 48.40 33.09
CA GLU A 387 39.84 47.97 34.03
C GLU A 387 39.25 47.42 35.35
N MET A 388 39.93 46.46 35.98
CA MET A 388 39.56 45.96 37.31
C MET A 388 39.87 47.00 38.40
N GLY A 389 38.84 47.72 38.87
CA GLY A 389 38.95 48.81 39.85
C GLY A 389 38.74 48.37 41.31
N THR A 390 39.72 48.70 42.16
CA THR A 390 39.71 48.49 43.62
C THR A 390 38.59 49.22 44.38
N CYS A 391 38.12 48.64 45.48
CA CYS A 391 37.08 49.19 46.37
C CYS A 391 37.34 50.65 46.81
N PHE A 392 36.34 51.54 46.72
CA PHE A 392 36.40 52.92 47.23
C PHE A 392 35.03 53.49 47.71
N ASP A 393 35.07 54.74 48.19
CA ASP A 393 34.16 55.40 49.16
C ASP A 393 32.81 55.90 48.58
N PRO A 394 31.65 55.65 49.22
CA PRO A 394 30.33 56.07 48.72
C PRO A 394 29.96 57.54 49.05
N GLN A 395 30.57 58.52 48.35
CA GLN A 395 30.05 59.90 48.28
C GLN A 395 30.23 60.56 46.90
N GLU A 396 29.21 60.46 46.02
CA GLU A 396 28.63 61.59 45.24
C GLU A 396 27.53 61.09 44.28
N MET A 397 26.26 61.30 44.64
CA MET A 397 25.12 61.20 43.71
C MET A 397 24.28 62.48 43.80
N ALA A 398 24.43 63.40 42.84
CA ALA A 398 23.61 64.61 42.77
C ALA A 398 23.49 65.19 41.34
N ASN A 399 22.26 65.25 40.84
CA ASN A 399 21.77 66.01 39.66
C ASN A 399 22.21 65.55 38.26
N ALA A 400 21.24 65.05 37.47
CA ALA A 400 20.90 65.57 36.13
C ALA A 400 19.58 64.94 35.62
N ASP A 401 18.73 65.73 34.95
CA ASP A 401 17.45 65.28 34.38
C ASP A 401 17.57 64.87 32.90
N GLY A 402 16.71 63.93 32.51
CA GLY A 402 16.61 63.24 31.21
C GLY A 402 16.89 63.99 29.90
N LEU A 403 17.56 63.25 29.00
CA LEU A 403 17.14 62.92 27.63
C LEU A 403 17.92 61.65 27.20
N GLY A 404 17.31 60.76 26.39
CA GLY A 404 17.75 59.36 26.34
C GLY A 404 18.72 58.94 25.22
N ASP A 405 19.73 58.14 25.61
CA ASP A 405 20.33 57.02 24.84
C ASP A 405 20.92 55.96 25.83
N ARG A 406 21.52 54.86 25.35
CA ARG A 406 21.74 53.51 26.00
C ARG A 406 22.76 53.34 27.22
N VAL A 407 22.60 52.25 28.05
CA VAL A 407 23.60 51.36 28.84
C VAL A 407 23.77 51.36 30.46
N SER A 408 23.83 50.16 31.16
CA SER A 408 24.56 49.62 32.44
C SER A 408 24.25 49.74 34.04
N ASP A 409 24.55 48.69 34.93
CA ASP A 409 25.44 48.57 36.23
C ASP A 409 25.12 48.14 37.82
N GLY A 410 26.13 47.70 38.74
CA GLY A 410 26.38 47.85 40.31
C GLY A 410 27.18 46.83 41.37
N ALA A 411 28.01 47.17 42.50
CA ALA A 411 28.70 46.27 43.64
C ALA A 411 29.46 46.79 45.05
N VAL A 412 29.98 45.98 46.10
CA VAL A 412 30.73 46.28 47.51
C VAL A 412 31.53 45.08 48.33
N ASP A 413 32.25 44.89 49.56
CA ASP A 413 32.90 45.44 50.93
C ASP A 413 33.90 44.37 51.75
N TYR A 414 34.55 44.19 53.01
CA TYR A 414 34.88 44.70 54.49
C TYR A 414 35.93 43.86 55.49
N CYS A 415 36.70 44.31 56.62
CA CYS A 415 37.40 43.48 57.81
C CYS A 415 38.39 44.05 59.05
N PRO A 416 38.87 43.31 60.20
CA PRO A 416 39.61 43.74 61.54
C PRO A 416 40.91 43.03 62.31
N TRP A 417 41.25 43.12 63.70
CA TRP A 417 42.63 43.01 64.52
C TRP A 417 42.92 42.25 65.98
N ARG A 418 44.13 42.24 66.73
CA ARG A 418 44.64 41.35 67.98
C ARG A 418 45.59 41.81 69.32
N PRO A 419 46.67 41.15 70.02
CA PRO A 419 47.12 41.06 71.54
C PRO A 419 48.65 41.37 72.11
N SER A 420 49.45 41.10 73.27
CA SER A 420 49.70 40.39 74.69
C SER A 420 51.03 40.88 75.56
N VAL A 421 51.83 40.50 76.69
CA VAL A 421 52.26 39.45 77.83
C VAL A 421 53.21 39.93 79.13
N GLY A 422 53.78 39.13 80.16
CA GLY A 422 54.80 39.50 81.34
C GLY A 422 55.43 38.49 82.51
N PRO A 423 56.43 38.81 83.50
CA PRO A 423 57.33 37.88 84.44
C PRO A 423 57.94 38.23 85.96
N CYS A 424 58.58 37.32 86.87
CA CYS A 424 59.40 37.57 88.22
C CYS A 424 60.13 36.36 89.12
N ALA A 425 61.07 36.50 90.19
CA ALA A 425 61.62 35.49 91.30
C ALA A 425 62.90 35.74 92.35
N LEU A 426 63.12 35.08 93.59
CA LEU A 426 64.43 34.93 94.51
C LEU A 426 64.65 33.83 95.74
N ALA A 427 65.35 34.01 96.97
CA ALA A 427 66.06 32.94 97.91
C ALA A 427 66.44 33.13 99.52
N CYS A 428 66.80 32.07 100.40
CA CYS A 428 66.59 31.86 101.96
C CYS A 428 67.61 31.07 102.97
N PRO A 429 67.26 30.62 104.26
CA PRO A 429 68.00 29.66 105.17
C PRO A 429 68.00 28.13 104.81
N PRO A 430 68.65 27.20 105.58
CA PRO A 430 68.86 25.79 105.18
C PRO A 430 67.74 24.79 105.58
N ALA A 431 67.63 23.70 104.81
CA ALA A 431 66.59 22.67 104.90
C ALA A 431 66.70 21.71 106.11
N THR A 432 65.59 21.03 106.45
CA THR A 432 65.47 20.07 107.57
C THR A 432 64.43 18.97 107.27
N SER A 433 64.35 17.91 108.09
CA SER A 433 63.39 16.80 107.90
C SER A 433 62.61 16.45 109.18
N VAL A 434 61.41 15.90 109.01
CA VAL A 434 60.42 15.54 110.04
C VAL A 434 59.74 14.22 109.64
N THR A 435 59.36 13.38 110.59
CA THR A 435 58.56 12.16 110.35
C THR A 435 57.08 12.45 110.59
N LEU A 436 56.19 11.83 109.80
CA LEU A 436 54.75 11.84 110.06
C LEU A 436 54.37 10.80 111.14
N ASP A 437 53.16 10.91 111.68
CA ASP A 437 52.50 9.84 112.43
C ASP A 437 51.49 9.07 111.57
N ALA A 438 50.87 8.02 112.13
CA ALA A 438 49.99 7.09 111.41
C ALA A 438 48.61 7.68 111.02
N ASP A 439 48.32 8.93 111.42
CA ASP A 439 47.22 9.74 110.88
C ASP A 439 47.72 10.70 109.78
N CYS A 440 48.92 10.43 109.24
CA CYS A 440 49.68 11.19 108.24
C CYS A 440 50.08 12.61 108.67
N THR A 441 50.16 12.91 109.99
CA THR A 441 50.35 14.28 110.47
C THR A 441 51.76 14.60 110.97
N GLY A 442 52.20 15.84 110.74
CA GLY A 442 53.47 16.38 111.23
C GLY A 442 53.42 17.91 111.43
N LEU A 443 54.34 18.47 112.22
CA LEU A 443 54.30 19.90 112.59
C LEU A 443 55.44 20.72 111.99
N VAL A 444 55.12 21.88 111.42
CA VAL A 444 56.10 22.87 110.94
C VAL A 444 56.80 23.56 112.14
N PRO A 445 58.14 23.51 112.27
CA PRO A 445 58.90 24.24 113.29
C PRO A 445 58.97 25.75 113.01
N ASP A 446 59.38 26.53 114.03
CA ASP A 446 59.55 28.00 113.90
C ASP A 446 60.87 28.35 113.19
N LEU A 447 60.76 28.73 111.91
CA LEU A 447 61.88 29.12 111.04
C LEU A 447 62.00 30.64 110.86
N ALA A 448 60.97 31.43 111.19
CA ALA A 448 61.01 32.90 111.12
C ALA A 448 62.16 33.50 111.97
N MET A 449 62.48 32.85 113.09
CA MET A 449 63.57 33.20 114.01
C MET A 449 64.99 33.00 113.43
N LEU A 450 65.13 32.48 112.19
CA LEU A 450 66.40 32.04 111.61
C LEU A 450 66.82 32.78 110.32
N ALA A 451 66.07 33.80 109.86
CA ALA A 451 66.25 34.45 108.56
C ALA A 451 66.70 35.92 108.60
N LEU A 452 67.12 36.44 107.44
CA LEU A 452 67.70 37.78 107.22
C LEU A 452 67.19 38.34 105.88
N ALA A 453 66.96 39.66 105.79
CA ALA A 453 66.42 40.32 104.59
C ALA A 453 66.97 41.75 104.38
N ASP A 454 67.08 42.18 103.12
CA ASP A 454 67.42 43.55 102.71
C ASP A 454 66.46 44.01 101.59
N CYS A 455 65.79 45.15 101.81
CA CYS A 455 64.83 45.74 100.87
C CYS A 455 65.09 47.25 100.63
N GLY A 456 66.28 47.74 101.00
CA GLY A 456 66.61 49.16 100.94
C GLY A 456 66.02 50.01 102.08
N PRO A 457 66.63 51.17 102.44
CA PRO A 457 66.21 51.96 103.59
C PRO A 457 65.32 53.17 103.24
N PRO A 458 64.41 53.64 104.14
CA PRO A 458 63.77 53.01 105.31
C PRO A 458 62.25 52.79 105.07
N PRO A 459 61.45 52.11 105.95
CA PRO A 459 61.68 51.78 107.37
C PRO A 459 61.56 50.24 107.64
N PRO A 460 61.19 49.71 108.84
CA PRO A 460 61.62 48.36 109.25
C PRO A 460 61.00 47.21 108.45
N THR A 461 61.83 46.24 108.10
CA THR A 461 61.44 44.93 107.59
C THR A 461 60.80 44.08 108.68
N THR A 462 59.73 43.36 108.33
CA THR A 462 59.16 42.27 109.13
C THR A 462 59.31 40.97 108.35
N ILE A 463 59.80 39.91 109.00
CA ILE A 463 59.84 38.57 108.41
C ILE A 463 58.65 37.78 108.95
N THR A 464 57.86 37.21 108.06
CA THR A 464 56.73 36.32 108.38
C THR A 464 56.94 34.96 107.73
N GLN A 465 56.75 33.88 108.49
CA GLN A 465 56.72 32.52 107.93
C GLN A 465 55.31 32.10 107.54
N SER A 466 55.20 31.39 106.41
CA SER A 466 54.00 30.71 105.95
C SER A 466 54.40 29.34 105.38
N PRO A 467 53.95 28.21 105.96
CA PRO A 467 52.99 28.11 107.06
C PRO A 467 53.54 28.63 108.42
N PRO A 468 52.66 28.98 109.38
CA PRO A 468 53.08 29.37 110.73
C PRO A 468 53.69 28.18 111.51
N ALA A 469 54.53 28.47 112.50
CA ALA A 469 55.00 27.45 113.43
C ALA A 469 53.83 26.73 114.12
N GLY A 470 53.89 25.40 114.17
CA GLY A 470 52.79 24.55 114.66
C GLY A 470 51.68 24.30 113.63
N PHE A 471 51.84 24.70 112.38
CA PHE A 471 50.96 24.25 111.28
C PHE A 471 51.09 22.73 111.09
N VAL A 472 49.94 22.08 110.91
CA VAL A 472 49.85 20.63 110.64
C VAL A 472 50.01 20.40 109.14
N VAL A 473 51.00 19.61 108.78
CA VAL A 473 51.19 18.98 107.47
C VAL A 473 50.51 17.63 107.53
N THR A 474 49.75 17.27 106.50
CA THR A 474 48.89 16.07 106.44
C THR A 474 49.32 15.04 105.40
N ASP A 475 50.42 15.32 104.69
CA ASP A 475 50.84 14.58 103.49
C ASP A 475 52.38 14.47 103.49
N PRO A 476 52.97 13.32 103.10
CA PRO A 476 54.41 13.18 102.93
C PRO A 476 54.91 14.00 101.73
N GLY A 477 56.17 14.46 101.78
CA GLY A 477 56.77 15.28 100.72
C GLY A 477 57.50 16.51 101.24
N VAL A 478 57.65 17.53 100.39
CA VAL A 478 58.48 18.71 100.70
C VAL A 478 57.63 19.96 100.89
N VAL A 479 57.49 20.40 102.14
CA VAL A 479 56.79 21.64 102.49
C VAL A 479 57.74 22.83 102.35
N ALA A 480 57.39 23.69 101.40
CA ALA A 480 58.00 25.00 101.20
C ALA A 480 57.53 25.98 102.28
N VAL A 481 58.32 26.17 103.34
CA VAL A 481 58.10 27.26 104.31
C VAL A 481 58.62 28.55 103.70
N ILE A 482 57.69 29.41 103.29
CA ILE A 482 58.00 30.71 102.71
C ILE A 482 58.25 31.71 103.85
N LEU A 483 59.44 32.30 103.87
CA LEU A 483 59.80 33.43 104.72
C LEU A 483 59.73 34.69 103.87
N THR A 484 58.68 35.47 104.06
CA THR A 484 58.43 36.71 103.29
C THR A 484 58.94 37.91 104.06
N ALA A 485 59.67 38.78 103.37
CA ALA A 485 60.06 40.10 103.84
C ALA A 485 59.32 41.19 103.04
N ALA A 486 58.80 42.19 103.76
CA ALA A 486 58.16 43.36 103.16
C ALA A 486 58.86 44.65 103.61
N SER A 487 58.94 45.63 102.70
CA SER A 487 59.20 47.03 103.06
C SER A 487 58.10 47.56 103.99
N GLY A 488 58.42 48.51 104.88
CA GLY A 488 57.47 49.09 105.83
C GLY A 488 56.30 49.89 105.22
N ASP A 489 56.15 49.92 103.90
CA ASP A 489 55.02 50.48 103.15
C ASP A 489 54.25 49.43 102.31
N GLY A 490 54.70 48.17 102.30
CA GLY A 490 54.01 47.03 101.67
C GLY A 490 54.01 47.00 100.14
N ARG A 491 54.87 47.77 99.46
CA ARG A 491 54.94 47.81 97.98
C ARG A 491 56.13 47.06 97.36
N VAL A 492 57.10 46.65 98.15
CA VAL A 492 58.16 45.72 97.73
C VAL A 492 58.12 44.53 98.68
N THR A 493 57.90 43.35 98.11
CA THR A 493 57.95 42.06 98.79
C THR A 493 58.96 41.17 98.09
N GLU A 494 59.80 40.51 98.86
CA GLU A 494 60.66 39.43 98.41
C GLU A 494 60.39 38.22 99.32
N SER A 495 60.38 37.03 98.75
CA SER A 495 59.89 35.83 99.42
C SER A 495 60.83 34.68 99.15
N CYS A 496 61.38 34.13 100.23
CA CYS A 496 62.32 33.06 100.13
C CYS A 496 61.79 31.76 100.73
N VAL A 497 62.32 30.62 100.30
CA VAL A 497 61.79 29.30 100.68
C VAL A 497 62.82 28.48 101.44
N VAL A 498 62.42 27.93 102.60
CA VAL A 498 63.09 26.81 103.27
C VAL A 498 62.30 25.54 103.00
N MET A 499 62.99 24.46 102.62
CA MET A 499 62.36 23.17 102.37
C MET A 499 62.39 22.30 103.63
N LEU A 500 61.23 21.78 104.04
CA LEU A 500 61.08 20.75 105.05
C LEU A 500 60.62 19.44 104.42
N THR A 501 61.35 18.35 104.62
CA THR A 501 60.96 17.03 104.10
C THR A 501 60.21 16.24 105.18
N PHE A 502 58.96 15.88 104.90
CA PHE A 502 58.12 14.98 105.67
C PHE A 502 58.13 13.59 105.06
N THR A 503 58.30 12.55 105.89
CA THR A 503 58.42 11.15 105.44
C THR A 503 57.46 10.22 106.18
N ASP A 504 57.04 9.17 105.48
CA ASP A 504 56.07 8.15 105.89
C ASP A 504 56.69 6.73 105.77
N GLU A 505 56.19 5.78 106.56
CA GLU A 505 56.69 4.41 106.75
C GLU A 505 55.57 3.34 106.79
N THR A 506 54.30 3.68 106.46
CA THR A 506 53.18 2.71 106.37
C THR A 506 52.95 2.18 104.95
N ALA A 507 52.48 0.93 104.82
CA ALA A 507 52.20 0.29 103.52
C ALA A 507 50.68 0.25 103.21
N PRO A 508 50.26 0.32 101.93
CA PRO A 508 48.84 0.36 101.57
C PRO A 508 48.06 -0.92 101.91
N ASP A 509 46.77 -0.77 102.23
CA ASP A 509 45.83 -1.85 102.52
C ASP A 509 44.86 -2.11 101.34
N PHE A 510 44.46 -3.37 101.13
CA PHE A 510 43.51 -3.76 100.07
C PHE A 510 42.05 -3.63 100.51
N LEU A 511 41.27 -2.86 99.75
CA LEU A 511 39.81 -2.77 99.85
C LEU A 511 39.10 -3.90 99.10
N THR A 512 39.60 -4.26 97.91
CA THR A 512 39.16 -5.44 97.15
C THR A 512 40.35 -6.10 96.48
N THR A 513 40.40 -7.44 96.51
CA THR A 513 41.39 -8.25 95.80
C THR A 513 40.82 -8.77 94.48
N PRO A 514 41.66 -9.09 93.46
CA PRO A 514 41.21 -9.72 92.24
C PRO A 514 40.44 -11.03 92.49
N ALA A 515 39.45 -11.31 91.64
CA ALA A 515 38.69 -12.56 91.63
C ALA A 515 39.02 -13.38 90.38
N GLY A 516 39.09 -14.71 90.53
CA GLY A 516 39.35 -15.64 89.42
C GLY A 516 38.11 -16.01 88.63
N GLY A 517 38.31 -16.68 87.49
CA GLY A 517 37.22 -17.13 86.62
C GLY A 517 37.69 -17.92 85.39
N VAL A 518 36.72 -18.30 84.56
CA VAL A 518 36.94 -18.99 83.28
C VAL A 518 36.66 -18.02 82.13
N ALA A 519 37.46 -18.06 81.07
CA ALA A 519 37.18 -17.36 79.82
C ALA A 519 37.53 -18.22 78.59
N CYS A 520 36.72 -18.16 77.54
CA CYS A 520 36.98 -18.88 76.29
C CYS A 520 38.03 -18.14 75.44
N VAL A 521 38.83 -18.88 74.66
CA VAL A 521 39.72 -18.30 73.65
C VAL A 521 38.95 -17.35 72.72
N GLY A 522 39.51 -16.17 72.47
CA GLY A 522 38.90 -15.09 71.71
C GLY A 522 38.06 -14.10 72.54
N GLY A 523 37.49 -14.54 73.67
CA GLY A 523 36.61 -13.74 74.54
C GLY A 523 37.33 -12.68 75.38
N THR A 524 36.57 -11.94 76.21
CA THR A 524 37.12 -10.93 77.12
C THR A 524 37.11 -11.39 78.58
N PHE A 525 38.05 -10.87 79.38
CA PHE A 525 38.08 -11.07 80.83
C PHE A 525 38.63 -9.81 81.52
N GLN A 526 38.24 -9.56 82.78
CA GLN A 526 38.74 -8.42 83.55
C GLN A 526 38.97 -8.79 85.01
N PHE A 527 40.18 -8.53 85.50
CA PHE A 527 40.46 -8.42 86.92
C PHE A 527 40.27 -6.97 87.37
N THR A 528 39.73 -6.79 88.58
CA THR A 528 39.59 -5.49 89.24
C THR A 528 40.13 -5.57 90.65
N THR A 529 40.78 -4.51 91.13
CA THR A 529 41.28 -4.39 92.50
C THR A 529 40.98 -2.99 93.03
N ALA A 530 41.10 -2.80 94.35
CA ALA A 530 41.16 -1.48 94.96
C ALA A 530 42.01 -1.55 96.22
N ALA A 531 42.91 -0.58 96.39
CA ALA A 531 43.67 -0.38 97.61
C ALA A 531 43.58 1.08 98.05
N GLU A 532 43.72 1.31 99.35
CA GLU A 532 43.85 2.64 99.93
C GLU A 532 45.12 2.72 100.78
N ASP A 533 45.73 3.90 100.77
CA ASP A 533 46.74 4.30 101.73
C ASP A 533 46.24 5.60 102.38
N GLY A 534 46.50 5.76 103.68
CA GLY A 534 46.06 6.94 104.42
C GLY A 534 46.75 8.22 103.96
N CYS A 535 47.97 8.09 103.44
CA CYS A 535 48.89 9.20 103.22
C CYS A 535 49.07 9.60 101.76
N GLY A 536 48.44 8.91 100.80
CA GLY A 536 48.49 9.33 99.39
C GLY A 536 47.80 8.42 98.37
N PRO A 537 47.87 8.78 97.07
CA PRO A 537 47.42 7.93 95.99
C PRO A 537 48.37 6.74 95.80
N VAL A 538 47.81 5.53 95.87
CA VAL A 538 48.54 4.29 95.59
C VAL A 538 48.82 4.12 94.09
N SER A 539 49.93 3.45 93.78
CA SER A 539 50.27 2.94 92.45
C SER A 539 50.07 1.43 92.41
N TYR A 540 49.68 0.89 91.24
CA TYR A 540 49.44 -0.55 91.03
C TYR A 540 50.51 -1.15 90.12
N GLN A 541 50.79 -2.44 90.28
CA GLN A 541 51.60 -3.25 89.37
C GLN A 541 51.06 -4.68 89.37
N TRP A 542 50.46 -5.11 88.25
CA TRP A 542 49.96 -6.49 88.13
C TRP A 542 51.11 -7.49 87.96
N ILE A 543 50.90 -8.68 88.52
CA ILE A 543 51.84 -9.81 88.56
C ILE A 543 51.14 -11.02 87.93
N LYS A 544 51.79 -11.69 86.98
CA LYS A 544 51.39 -13.01 86.48
C LYS A 544 52.41 -14.06 86.89
N ASP A 545 51.96 -15.14 87.53
CA ASP A 545 52.76 -16.32 87.90
C ASP A 545 54.08 -15.98 88.65
N GLY A 546 54.07 -14.88 89.40
CA GLY A 546 55.23 -14.35 90.14
C GLY A 546 56.14 -13.38 89.39
N LEU A 547 55.76 -12.92 88.19
CA LEU A 547 56.49 -11.93 87.39
C LEU A 547 55.63 -10.69 87.12
N ASP A 548 56.24 -9.50 87.22
CA ASP A 548 55.57 -8.23 86.90
C ASP A 548 55.17 -8.18 85.41
N LEU A 549 53.92 -7.81 85.13
CA LEU A 549 53.41 -7.54 83.78
C LEU A 549 53.80 -6.11 83.35
N PRO A 550 54.59 -5.92 82.28
CA PRO A 550 54.97 -4.60 81.81
C PRO A 550 53.75 -3.71 81.53
N ASP A 551 53.85 -2.43 81.91
CA ASP A 551 52.86 -1.37 81.69
C ASP A 551 51.45 -1.62 82.31
N ALA A 552 51.23 -2.74 83.00
CA ALA A 552 49.99 -3.08 83.69
C ALA A 552 49.93 -2.42 85.08
N THR A 553 49.68 -1.10 85.10
CA THR A 553 49.76 -0.26 86.31
C THR A 553 48.45 0.42 86.74
N ALA A 554 47.32 -0.03 86.18
CA ALA A 554 45.98 0.40 86.58
C ALA A 554 45.38 -0.48 87.68
N ASP A 555 44.30 0.02 88.31
CA ASP A 555 43.41 -0.70 89.24
C ASP A 555 42.63 -1.87 88.59
N THR A 556 42.70 -1.99 87.26
CA THR A 556 42.07 -3.06 86.48
C THR A 556 43.03 -3.63 85.44
N LEU A 557 42.92 -4.92 85.18
CA LEU A 557 43.65 -5.62 84.12
C LEU A 557 42.62 -6.29 83.19
N THR A 558 42.58 -5.86 81.93
CA THR A 558 41.52 -6.21 80.98
C THR A 558 42.08 -6.89 79.74
N PHE A 559 41.58 -8.08 79.42
CA PHE A 559 41.90 -8.83 78.21
C PHE A 559 40.86 -8.55 77.15
N GLY A 560 41.28 -7.94 76.03
CA GLY A 560 40.40 -7.66 74.89
C GLY A 560 40.15 -8.86 73.97
N SER A 561 41.02 -9.88 74.05
CA SER A 561 40.84 -11.18 73.42
C SER A 561 41.74 -12.19 74.14
N ILE A 562 41.16 -13.25 74.70
CA ILE A 562 41.85 -14.25 75.53
C ILE A 562 42.57 -15.27 74.65
N THR A 563 43.79 -15.64 75.04
CA THR A 563 44.59 -16.69 74.41
C THR A 563 44.94 -17.79 75.42
N PRO A 564 45.37 -19.00 74.98
CA PRO A 564 45.88 -20.03 75.89
C PRO A 564 47.11 -19.59 76.72
N ALA A 565 47.81 -18.51 76.32
CA ALA A 565 48.91 -17.93 77.09
C ALA A 565 48.44 -17.02 78.24
N ASP A 566 47.15 -16.68 78.30
CA ASP A 566 46.56 -15.84 79.35
C ASP A 566 46.10 -16.65 80.58
N ALA A 567 45.99 -17.97 80.50
CA ALA A 567 45.79 -18.83 81.68
C ALA A 567 46.94 -18.66 82.70
N GLY A 568 46.64 -18.59 83.99
CA GLY A 568 47.65 -18.43 85.06
C GLY A 568 47.14 -17.77 86.34
N LEU A 569 48.03 -17.58 87.32
CA LEU A 569 47.74 -16.91 88.58
C LEU A 569 48.10 -15.43 88.52
N TYR A 570 47.11 -14.57 88.76
CA TYR A 570 47.24 -13.12 88.74
C TYR A 570 47.12 -12.54 90.14
N ALA A 571 48.14 -11.78 90.56
CA ALA A 571 48.11 -10.96 91.77
C ALA A 571 48.39 -9.50 91.39
N VAL A 572 48.24 -8.59 92.34
CA VAL A 572 48.60 -7.18 92.15
C VAL A 572 49.41 -6.70 93.35
N ARG A 573 50.52 -6.01 93.07
CA ARG A 573 51.28 -5.25 94.05
C ARG A 573 50.79 -3.81 94.05
N VAL A 574 50.69 -3.22 95.22
CA VAL A 574 50.39 -1.79 95.39
C VAL A 574 51.50 -1.13 96.20
N ALA A 575 51.85 0.10 95.81
CA ALA A 575 52.93 0.86 96.42
C ALA A 575 52.50 2.32 96.61
N ASP A 576 52.85 2.90 97.76
CA ASP A 576 52.60 4.32 98.07
C ASP A 576 53.61 5.26 97.35
N GLY A 577 53.55 6.55 97.69
CA GLY A 577 54.51 7.55 97.20
C GLY A 577 55.89 7.53 97.91
N SER A 578 56.07 6.72 98.95
CA SER A 578 57.25 6.68 99.82
C SER A 578 58.16 5.47 99.56
N GLY A 579 57.62 4.41 98.96
CA GLY A 579 58.29 3.14 98.67
C GLY A 579 57.84 1.95 99.53
N ASN A 580 56.71 2.05 100.22
CA ASN A 580 56.11 0.98 101.02
C ASN A 580 55.14 0.16 100.15
N GLU A 581 55.26 -1.18 100.16
CA GLU A 581 54.52 -2.07 99.24
C GLU A 581 53.68 -3.13 99.98
N SER A 582 52.53 -3.52 99.39
CA SER A 582 51.77 -4.73 99.75
C SER A 582 51.32 -5.50 98.50
N VAL A 583 50.96 -6.78 98.63
CA VAL A 583 50.61 -7.67 97.50
C VAL A 583 49.34 -8.46 97.82
N SER A 584 48.44 -8.58 96.84
CA SER A 584 47.18 -9.32 96.99
C SER A 584 47.40 -10.84 97.05
N GLU A 585 46.41 -11.56 97.58
CA GLU A 585 46.25 -12.99 97.26
C GLU A 585 46.06 -13.19 95.74
N PRO A 586 46.50 -14.32 95.17
CA PRO A 586 46.44 -14.58 93.73
C PRO A 586 45.08 -15.15 93.28
N ALA A 587 44.60 -14.69 92.13
CA ALA A 587 43.39 -15.14 91.45
C ALA A 587 43.74 -15.99 90.21
N LEU A 588 43.03 -17.11 90.00
CA LEU A 588 43.24 -17.99 88.84
C LEU A 588 42.38 -17.56 87.65
N LEU A 589 42.99 -17.43 86.48
CA LEU A 589 42.31 -17.40 85.18
C LEU A 589 42.49 -18.76 84.50
N GLU A 590 41.37 -19.44 84.27
CA GLU A 590 41.29 -20.66 83.46
C GLU A 590 40.85 -20.29 82.04
N VAL A 591 41.48 -20.88 81.02
CA VAL A 591 41.14 -20.62 79.62
C VAL A 591 40.53 -21.88 79.01
N GLY A 592 39.25 -21.80 78.65
CA GLY A 592 38.54 -22.85 77.91
C GLY A 592 38.88 -22.79 76.43
N ASP A 593 39.05 -23.95 75.79
CA ASP A 593 39.31 -24.00 74.35
C ASP A 593 38.08 -23.49 73.58
N GLY A 594 38.32 -22.79 72.46
CA GLY A 594 37.22 -22.23 71.68
C GLY A 594 36.41 -23.35 71.03
N VAL A 595 35.08 -23.33 71.16
CA VAL A 595 34.19 -24.12 70.32
C VAL A 595 33.80 -23.29 69.10
N ALA A 596 33.83 -23.90 67.91
CA ALA A 596 33.34 -23.35 66.67
C ALA A 596 32.35 -24.33 66.03
N VAL A 597 31.34 -23.82 65.31
CA VAL A 597 30.38 -24.65 64.59
C VAL A 597 30.05 -24.05 63.23
N GLU A 598 30.03 -24.92 62.22
CA GLU A 598 29.55 -24.67 60.86
C GLU A 598 28.37 -25.61 60.58
N ILE A 599 27.41 -25.19 59.75
CA ILE A 599 26.34 -26.08 59.26
C ILE A 599 26.65 -26.43 57.81
N VAL A 600 26.72 -27.73 57.52
CA VAL A 600 26.83 -28.27 56.15
C VAL A 600 25.47 -28.87 55.76
N ALA A 601 25.00 -28.54 54.56
CA ALA A 601 23.72 -28.99 54.04
C ALA A 601 23.92 -29.89 52.80
N GLU A 602 23.28 -31.06 52.80
CA GLU A 602 23.21 -31.93 51.61
C GLU A 602 21.74 -32.25 51.27
N PRO A 603 21.22 -31.83 50.10
CA PRO A 603 21.76 -30.78 49.21
C PRO A 603 21.82 -29.39 49.87
N ALA A 604 22.58 -28.47 49.28
CA ALA A 604 22.78 -27.10 49.79
C ALA A 604 21.58 -26.14 49.55
N SER A 605 20.56 -26.60 48.84
CA SER A 605 19.27 -25.94 48.65
C SER A 605 18.21 -27.01 48.42
N LEU A 606 16.94 -26.70 48.71
CA LEU A 606 15.83 -27.61 48.39
C LEU A 606 15.46 -27.39 46.92
N PRO A 607 15.78 -28.31 45.98
CA PRO A 607 15.59 -28.04 44.55
C PRO A 607 14.11 -27.84 44.19
N CYS A 608 13.21 -28.54 44.90
CA CYS A 608 11.80 -28.65 44.56
C CYS A 608 10.96 -28.78 45.84
N PRO A 609 9.68 -28.34 45.87
CA PRO A 609 8.82 -28.45 47.04
C PRO A 609 8.63 -29.91 47.51
N GLY A 610 8.91 -30.19 48.77
CA GLY A 610 8.85 -31.55 49.33
C GLY A 610 10.12 -32.41 49.12
N ALA A 611 11.18 -31.85 48.53
CA ALA A 611 12.52 -32.38 48.70
C ALA A 611 12.98 -32.21 50.17
N THR A 612 13.96 -33.00 50.60
CA THR A 612 14.54 -32.93 51.95
C THR A 612 16.04 -32.65 51.89
N ALA A 613 16.53 -31.73 52.73
CA ALA A 613 17.96 -31.53 52.99
C ALA A 613 18.34 -31.97 54.40
N THR A 614 19.48 -32.65 54.53
CA THR A 614 20.08 -32.96 55.83
C THR A 614 21.04 -31.84 56.22
N LEU A 615 20.75 -31.12 57.30
CA LEU A 615 21.66 -30.13 57.89
C LEU A 615 22.50 -30.79 58.99
N THR A 616 23.83 -30.68 58.91
CA THR A 616 24.77 -31.28 59.86
C THR A 616 25.65 -30.21 60.51
N ALA A 617 25.64 -30.16 61.85
CA ALA A 617 26.50 -29.29 62.63
C ALA A 617 27.90 -29.91 62.74
N VAL A 618 28.86 -29.32 62.02
CA VAL A 618 30.29 -29.67 62.08
C VAL A 618 30.94 -28.81 63.15
N VAL A 619 31.48 -29.44 64.18
CA VAL A 619 32.09 -28.77 65.34
C VAL A 619 33.61 -28.90 65.28
N ASP A 620 34.30 -27.79 65.52
CA ASP A 620 35.76 -27.73 65.73
C ASP A 620 36.08 -27.15 67.12
N GLY A 621 37.19 -27.60 67.71
CA GLY A 621 37.54 -27.29 69.10
C GLY A 621 36.52 -27.77 70.14
N GLY A 622 36.38 -27.02 71.23
CA GLY A 622 35.53 -27.34 72.38
C GLY A 622 36.12 -28.38 73.35
N THR A 623 35.78 -28.23 74.63
CA THR A 623 36.30 -29.05 75.74
C THR A 623 35.22 -29.93 76.36
N GLY A 624 35.38 -31.25 76.24
CA GLY A 624 34.50 -32.24 76.88
C GLY A 624 33.40 -32.79 75.96
N VAL A 625 32.20 -33.01 76.50
CA VAL A 625 31.01 -33.38 75.73
C VAL A 625 30.36 -32.12 75.19
N VAL A 626 30.20 -32.06 73.86
CA VAL A 626 29.41 -30.99 73.22
C VAL A 626 27.93 -31.36 73.16
N THR A 627 27.09 -30.35 73.34
CA THR A 627 25.62 -30.42 73.31
C THR A 627 25.07 -29.52 72.22
N TYR A 628 24.03 -29.96 71.52
CA TYR A 628 23.42 -29.24 70.39
C TYR A 628 22.03 -28.72 70.78
N ALA A 629 21.65 -27.55 70.27
CA ALA A 629 20.29 -27.02 70.33
C ALA A 629 19.96 -26.31 69.01
N TRP A 630 19.12 -26.93 68.18
CA TRP A 630 18.66 -26.37 66.91
C TRP A 630 17.43 -25.46 67.08
N SER A 631 17.21 -24.54 66.14
CA SER A 631 15.98 -23.72 66.05
C SER A 631 14.70 -24.56 65.94
N THR A 632 14.79 -25.78 65.41
CA THR A 632 13.72 -26.79 65.35
C THR A 632 13.41 -27.46 66.70
N GLY A 633 14.22 -27.23 67.73
CA GLY A 633 14.12 -27.89 69.03
C GLY A 633 14.79 -29.28 69.11
N ALA A 634 15.59 -29.65 68.11
CA ALA A 634 16.37 -30.89 68.12
C ALA A 634 17.69 -30.75 68.93
N GLU A 635 18.14 -31.84 69.54
CA GLU A 635 19.37 -31.94 70.34
C GLU A 635 20.46 -32.82 69.67
N THR A 636 20.29 -33.16 68.38
CA THR A 636 21.16 -34.03 67.59
C THR A 636 22.22 -33.26 66.80
N ALA A 637 23.29 -33.94 66.37
CA ALA A 637 24.33 -33.33 65.52
C ALA A 637 23.85 -33.02 64.08
N SER A 638 22.71 -33.55 63.66
CA SER A 638 22.07 -33.25 62.38
C SER A 638 20.54 -33.24 62.50
N ILE A 639 19.88 -32.60 61.54
CA ILE A 639 18.42 -32.59 61.34
C ILE A 639 18.09 -32.73 59.84
N ASP A 640 16.93 -33.29 59.53
CA ASP A 640 16.37 -33.30 58.17
C ASP A 640 15.25 -32.26 58.09
N VAL A 641 15.18 -31.49 57.00
CA VAL A 641 14.26 -30.36 56.81
C VAL A 641 13.76 -30.29 55.35
N ASP A 642 12.51 -29.84 55.17
CA ASP A 642 11.74 -29.83 53.92
C ASP A 642 11.12 -28.47 53.56
N GLU A 643 11.33 -27.44 54.38
CA GLU A 643 10.97 -26.05 54.10
C GLU A 643 12.24 -25.15 54.01
N PRO A 644 12.29 -24.16 53.12
CA PRO A 644 13.41 -23.21 53.03
C PRO A 644 13.33 -22.15 54.15
N GLY A 645 14.48 -21.74 54.70
CA GLY A 645 14.55 -20.72 55.75
C GLY A 645 15.78 -20.80 56.65
N ASP A 646 15.78 -20.00 57.72
CA ASP A 646 16.87 -19.88 58.69
C ASP A 646 16.90 -21.02 59.72
N TYR A 647 17.92 -21.88 59.62
CA TYR A 647 18.19 -22.92 60.59
C TYR A 647 19.43 -22.58 61.40
N SER A 648 19.28 -22.38 62.71
CA SER A 648 20.39 -22.10 63.61
C SER A 648 20.66 -23.26 64.55
N VAL A 649 21.93 -23.44 64.91
CA VAL A 649 22.36 -24.38 65.94
C VAL A 649 23.27 -23.66 66.95
N THR A 650 22.95 -23.81 68.23
CA THR A 650 23.87 -23.49 69.33
C THR A 650 24.56 -24.76 69.77
N VAL A 651 25.88 -24.71 69.89
CA VAL A 651 26.72 -25.77 70.45
C VAL A 651 27.38 -25.26 71.72
N ASN A 652 27.24 -26.00 72.82
CA ASN A 652 27.85 -25.70 74.12
C ASN A 652 28.70 -26.89 74.61
N ASP A 653 29.87 -26.62 75.18
CA ASP A 653 30.78 -27.61 75.78
C ASP A 653 30.69 -27.73 77.32
N ASP A 654 31.44 -28.67 77.92
CA ASP A 654 31.42 -28.90 79.38
C ASP A 654 32.06 -27.75 80.19
N THR A 655 32.75 -26.81 79.54
CA THR A 655 33.35 -25.61 80.19
C THR A 655 32.46 -24.37 80.12
N GLY A 656 31.36 -24.44 79.37
CA GLY A 656 30.44 -23.32 79.15
C GLY A 656 30.84 -22.41 78.00
N CYS A 657 31.78 -22.85 77.14
CA CYS A 657 32.05 -22.16 75.89
C CYS A 657 30.96 -22.53 74.88
N MET A 658 30.37 -21.49 74.27
CA MET A 658 29.28 -21.62 73.30
C MET A 658 29.62 -20.96 71.97
N ALA A 659 29.22 -21.61 70.88
CA ALA A 659 29.11 -21.01 69.56
C ALA A 659 27.68 -21.18 69.03
N THR A 660 27.22 -20.23 68.23
CA THR A 660 25.94 -20.31 67.51
C THR A 660 26.19 -19.90 66.08
N THR A 661 25.67 -20.67 65.14
CA THR A 661 25.71 -20.36 63.71
C THR A 661 24.33 -20.54 63.10
N THR A 662 24.09 -19.91 61.95
CA THR A 662 22.84 -19.96 61.20
C THR A 662 23.12 -20.29 59.75
N TYR A 663 22.28 -21.14 59.16
CA TYR A 663 22.29 -21.51 57.76
C TYR A 663 20.96 -21.13 57.13
N GLU A 664 21.00 -20.27 56.11
CA GLU A 664 19.85 -19.95 55.27
C GLU A 664 19.71 -21.07 54.22
N LEU A 665 18.78 -22.00 54.44
CA LEU A 665 18.49 -23.04 53.47
C LEU A 665 17.63 -22.45 52.35
N ALA A 666 18.27 -22.10 51.24
CA ALA A 666 17.59 -21.52 50.09
C ALA A 666 16.59 -22.48 49.44
N ALA A 667 15.48 -21.92 48.95
CA ALA A 667 14.73 -22.56 47.88
C ALA A 667 15.62 -22.61 46.63
N GLY A 668 15.85 -23.80 46.10
CA GLY A 668 16.43 -23.97 44.78
C GLY A 668 15.44 -23.51 43.71
N LEU A 669 16.01 -23.11 42.57
CA LEU A 669 15.27 -23.16 41.31
C LEU A 669 15.52 -24.54 40.72
N ASP A 670 14.48 -25.18 40.21
CA ASP A 670 14.64 -26.32 39.33
C ASP A 670 15.31 -25.85 38.02
N VAL A 671 16.27 -26.63 37.55
CA VAL A 671 17.10 -26.37 36.36
C VAL A 671 17.23 -27.62 35.48
N THR A 672 16.35 -28.59 35.68
CA THR A 672 16.32 -29.86 34.95
C THR A 672 15.15 -29.86 33.96
N PRO A 673 15.38 -29.70 32.64
CA PRO A 673 14.29 -29.69 31.67
C PRO A 673 13.48 -30.99 31.65
N PRO A 674 12.15 -30.92 31.42
CA PRO A 674 11.28 -32.10 31.39
C PRO A 674 11.72 -33.07 30.29
N ALA A 675 11.62 -34.37 30.57
CA ALA A 675 11.88 -35.42 29.59
C ALA A 675 10.68 -35.59 28.65
N LEU A 676 10.87 -35.24 27.38
CA LEU A 676 9.86 -35.25 26.33
C LEU A 676 9.99 -36.49 25.43
N GLU A 677 8.93 -37.29 25.30
CA GLU A 677 8.80 -38.37 24.32
C GLU A 677 7.90 -37.92 23.16
N CYS A 678 8.42 -38.05 21.94
CA CYS A 678 7.91 -37.35 20.75
C CYS A 678 7.15 -38.30 19.82
N PRO A 679 6.06 -37.86 19.17
CA PRO A 679 5.38 -38.63 18.13
C PRO A 679 6.33 -38.97 16.98
N ALA A 680 6.11 -40.13 16.36
CA ALA A 680 6.81 -40.50 15.14
C ALA A 680 6.31 -39.69 13.93
N ASP A 681 7.19 -39.49 12.96
CA ASP A 681 6.83 -38.90 11.66
C ASP A 681 5.72 -39.70 10.97
N VAL A 682 4.82 -39.00 10.28
CA VAL A 682 3.64 -39.58 9.64
C VAL A 682 3.38 -38.94 8.27
N SER A 683 2.83 -39.71 7.34
CA SER A 683 2.31 -39.18 6.07
C SER A 683 0.79 -39.31 6.06
N VAL A 684 0.11 -38.26 5.58
CA VAL A 684 -1.35 -38.15 5.55
C VAL A 684 -1.81 -37.55 4.21
N SER A 685 -3.04 -37.85 3.82
CA SER A 685 -3.71 -37.22 2.67
C SER A 685 -4.12 -35.78 3.02
N CYS A 686 -4.28 -34.93 2.00
CA CYS A 686 -4.70 -33.53 2.11
C CYS A 686 -6.10 -33.34 2.72
N ASP A 687 -7.00 -34.33 2.62
CA ASP A 687 -8.31 -34.36 3.29
C ASP A 687 -8.24 -34.76 4.78
N ALA A 688 -7.11 -35.31 5.24
CA ALA A 688 -6.99 -35.91 6.55
C ALA A 688 -6.58 -34.90 7.63
N SER A 689 -7.11 -35.08 8.84
CA SER A 689 -6.78 -34.19 9.97
C SER A 689 -5.30 -34.27 10.34
N THR A 690 -4.62 -33.13 10.26
CA THR A 690 -3.24 -32.93 10.73
C THR A 690 -3.16 -32.65 12.23
N SER A 691 -4.29 -32.69 12.97
CA SER A 691 -4.32 -32.42 14.41
C SER A 691 -3.57 -33.50 15.22
N PRO A 692 -3.00 -33.18 16.40
CA PRO A 692 -2.30 -34.18 17.22
C PRO A 692 -3.12 -35.41 17.62
N ASN A 693 -4.44 -35.30 17.72
CA ASN A 693 -5.30 -36.46 17.99
C ASN A 693 -5.38 -37.45 16.80
N ALA A 694 -4.93 -37.05 15.62
CA ALA A 694 -4.81 -37.88 14.42
C ALA A 694 -3.35 -38.23 14.08
N THR A 695 -2.39 -37.33 14.31
CA THR A 695 -0.96 -37.52 13.99
C THR A 695 -0.11 -38.00 15.17
N GLY A 696 -0.66 -38.01 16.40
CA GLY A 696 0.06 -38.32 17.64
C GLY A 696 0.34 -37.09 18.51
N THR A 697 0.40 -37.29 19.82
CA THR A 697 0.66 -36.29 20.86
C THR A 697 1.95 -36.60 21.59
N ALA A 698 2.77 -35.59 21.91
CA ALA A 698 3.94 -35.80 22.77
C ALA A 698 3.53 -36.00 24.24
N GLU A 699 4.34 -36.74 25.00
CA GLU A 699 4.18 -36.93 26.45
C GLU A 699 5.44 -36.41 27.17
N ALA A 700 5.26 -35.67 28.26
CA ALA A 700 6.36 -35.13 29.07
C ALA A 700 6.29 -35.64 30.51
N VAL A 701 7.45 -35.88 31.11
CA VAL A 701 7.58 -36.19 32.55
C VAL A 701 8.76 -35.43 33.14
N ASP A 702 8.60 -34.96 34.37
CA ASP A 702 9.67 -34.34 35.13
C ASP A 702 9.79 -34.93 36.56
N GLY A 703 10.90 -34.67 37.25
CA GLY A 703 11.16 -35.09 38.62
C GLY A 703 10.51 -34.21 39.70
N CYS A 704 10.07 -33.00 39.34
CA CYS A 704 9.68 -31.94 40.26
C CYS A 704 8.39 -31.20 39.86
N ASP A 705 8.08 -31.10 38.57
CA ASP A 705 6.74 -30.82 38.07
C ASP A 705 5.96 -32.12 37.77
N PRO A 706 4.84 -32.40 38.48
CA PRO A 706 4.03 -33.59 38.22
C PRO A 706 3.11 -33.49 36.98
N ASP A 707 2.99 -32.33 36.32
CA ASP A 707 2.11 -32.13 35.15
C ASP A 707 2.73 -31.10 34.14
N PRO A 708 3.90 -31.37 33.53
CA PRO A 708 4.60 -30.40 32.68
C PRO A 708 3.78 -29.97 31.46
N SER A 709 3.80 -28.68 31.16
CA SER A 709 3.02 -28.07 30.08
C SER A 709 3.58 -28.44 28.70
N VAL A 710 2.87 -29.28 27.95
CA VAL A 710 3.20 -29.63 26.55
C VAL A 710 2.39 -28.78 25.57
N THR A 711 3.09 -28.07 24.69
CA THR A 711 2.52 -27.31 23.56
C THR A 711 3.12 -27.77 22.23
N PHE A 712 2.60 -27.26 21.11
CA PHE A 712 3.18 -27.47 19.80
C PHE A 712 3.02 -26.22 18.91
N ALA A 713 3.95 -26.06 17.96
CA ALA A 713 3.91 -25.04 16.91
C ALA A 713 4.20 -25.69 15.54
N ASP A 714 3.49 -25.25 14.51
CA ASP A 714 3.54 -25.83 13.16
C ASP A 714 4.18 -24.87 12.15
N GLU A 715 5.30 -25.26 11.54
CA GLU A 715 5.88 -24.59 10.37
C GLU A 715 5.52 -25.34 9.09
N ILE A 716 4.95 -24.66 8.09
CA ILE A 716 4.55 -25.28 6.82
C ILE A 716 5.64 -25.09 5.76
N VAL A 717 6.31 -26.17 5.39
CA VAL A 717 7.29 -26.20 4.30
C VAL A 717 6.60 -26.61 3.00
N SER A 718 6.45 -25.68 2.07
CA SER A 718 5.81 -25.92 0.76
C SER A 718 6.58 -26.95 -0.08
N GLY A 719 5.87 -27.93 -0.64
CA GLY A 719 6.43 -28.95 -1.52
C GLY A 719 6.33 -28.58 -3.01
N SER A 720 6.11 -29.59 -3.86
CA SER A 720 6.17 -29.43 -5.33
C SER A 720 4.91 -28.80 -5.96
N CYS A 721 3.82 -28.76 -5.22
CA CYS A 721 2.49 -28.27 -5.61
C CYS A 721 1.79 -27.74 -4.34
N GLY A 722 0.70 -26.99 -4.48
CA GLY A 722 0.05 -26.30 -3.36
C GLY A 722 -0.38 -27.23 -2.22
N GLU A 723 -0.97 -28.39 -2.56
CA GLU A 723 -1.51 -29.35 -1.60
C GLU A 723 -0.48 -30.36 -1.05
N ARG A 724 0.75 -30.38 -1.60
CA ARG A 724 1.85 -31.19 -1.06
C ARG A 724 2.76 -30.33 -0.21
N PHE A 725 2.77 -30.54 1.10
CA PHE A 725 3.60 -29.78 2.04
C PHE A 725 3.99 -30.63 3.24
N THR A 726 5.11 -30.29 3.88
CA THR A 726 5.52 -30.89 5.15
C THR A 726 5.23 -29.92 6.27
N ILE A 727 4.38 -30.31 7.23
CA ILE A 727 4.30 -29.60 8.50
C ILE A 727 5.45 -30.10 9.37
N VAL A 728 6.35 -29.20 9.75
CA VAL A 728 7.35 -29.41 10.78
C VAL A 728 6.68 -28.98 12.09
N ARG A 729 6.15 -29.95 12.84
CA ARG A 729 5.54 -29.72 14.15
C ARG A 729 6.62 -29.77 15.23
N THR A 730 6.98 -28.62 15.76
CA THR A 730 7.82 -28.53 16.96
C THR A 730 6.93 -28.76 18.19
N TRP A 731 7.22 -29.82 18.93
CA TRP A 731 6.67 -30.12 20.24
C TRP A 731 7.59 -29.53 21.30
N SER A 732 7.02 -28.75 22.23
CA SER A 732 7.77 -28.05 23.27
C SER A 732 7.14 -28.38 24.63
N ALA A 733 7.95 -28.79 25.60
CA ALA A 733 7.52 -29.14 26.95
C ALA A 733 8.24 -28.24 27.97
N MET A 734 7.46 -27.60 28.83
CA MET A 734 7.96 -26.67 29.85
C MET A 734 7.43 -27.04 31.23
N ASP A 735 8.34 -27.10 32.21
CA ASP A 735 7.98 -27.31 33.62
C ASP A 735 7.50 -26.00 34.30
N GLY A 736 6.95 -26.13 35.51
CA GLY A 736 6.53 -25.02 36.35
C GLY A 736 7.65 -24.09 36.86
N ALA A 737 8.93 -24.39 36.60
CA ALA A 737 10.06 -23.49 36.84
C ALA A 737 10.51 -22.74 35.57
N GLY A 738 10.06 -23.16 34.39
CA GLY A 738 10.34 -22.55 33.09
C GLY A 738 11.48 -23.21 32.30
N ASN A 739 11.93 -24.42 32.65
CA ASN A 739 12.90 -25.14 31.83
C ASN A 739 12.21 -25.81 30.63
N LEU A 740 12.85 -25.76 29.46
CA LEU A 740 12.25 -26.12 28.18
C LEU A 740 13.00 -27.28 27.50
N THR A 741 12.24 -28.27 27.02
CA THR A 741 12.71 -29.33 26.11
C THR A 741 11.89 -29.27 24.82
N GLU A 742 12.54 -29.44 23.66
CA GLU A 742 11.87 -29.39 22.35
C GLU A 742 12.26 -30.56 21.45
N CYS A 743 11.36 -30.98 20.57
CA CYS A 743 11.62 -31.92 19.48
C CYS A 743 10.68 -31.69 18.29
N THR A 744 11.01 -32.26 17.13
CA THR A 744 10.23 -32.10 15.89
C THR A 744 9.57 -33.41 15.47
N GLN A 745 8.31 -33.33 15.04
CA GLN A 745 7.60 -34.34 14.25
C GLN A 745 7.44 -33.83 12.82
N LEU A 746 7.71 -34.66 11.81
CA LEU A 746 7.37 -34.37 10.41
C LEU A 746 6.02 -34.98 10.05
N ILE A 747 5.11 -34.15 9.55
CA ILE A 747 3.81 -34.57 8.99
C ILE A 747 3.83 -34.25 7.49
N GLU A 748 4.03 -35.28 6.66
CA GLU A 748 4.06 -35.16 5.20
C GLU A 748 2.63 -35.24 4.65
N VAL A 749 2.08 -34.08 4.28
CA VAL A 749 0.78 -33.98 3.61
C VAL A 749 1.02 -34.18 2.10
N ASP A 750 0.41 -35.22 1.54
CA ASP A 750 0.63 -35.65 0.16
C ASP A 750 -0.69 -35.94 -0.56
N ASP A 751 -0.97 -35.18 -1.62
CA ASP A 751 -2.06 -35.49 -2.54
C ASP A 751 -1.64 -36.59 -3.54
N THR A 752 -2.36 -37.70 -3.49
CA THR A 752 -2.19 -38.89 -4.33
C THR A 752 -3.53 -39.41 -4.89
N VAL A 753 -4.59 -38.61 -4.79
CA VAL A 753 -5.94 -38.98 -5.21
C VAL A 753 -6.23 -38.35 -6.58
N ALA A 754 -6.81 -39.12 -7.50
CA ALA A 754 -7.19 -38.58 -8.81
C ALA A 754 -8.55 -37.86 -8.75
N PRO A 755 -8.71 -36.72 -9.44
CA PRO A 755 -9.92 -35.90 -9.39
C PRO A 755 -11.17 -36.69 -9.81
N VAL A 756 -12.30 -36.45 -9.14
CA VAL A 756 -13.58 -37.10 -9.42
C VAL A 756 -14.25 -36.44 -10.63
N VAL A 757 -14.22 -37.11 -11.77
CA VAL A 757 -14.85 -36.66 -13.02
C VAL A 757 -16.25 -37.25 -13.16
N GLN A 758 -17.27 -36.38 -13.25
CA GLN A 758 -18.63 -36.77 -13.59
C GLN A 758 -18.93 -36.40 -15.06
N GLN A 759 -19.12 -37.43 -15.88
CA GLN A 759 -19.53 -37.27 -17.28
C GLN A 759 -21.00 -36.82 -17.39
N GLY A 760 -21.24 -35.77 -18.18
CA GLY A 760 -22.58 -35.33 -18.57
C GLY A 760 -23.02 -35.92 -19.91
N THR A 761 -23.67 -35.11 -20.74
CA THR A 761 -24.14 -35.50 -22.09
C THR A 761 -24.01 -34.36 -23.08
N ILE A 762 -23.40 -34.61 -24.24
CA ILE A 762 -23.34 -33.68 -25.38
C ILE A 762 -24.36 -34.04 -26.46
N ALA A 763 -24.49 -33.20 -27.50
CA ALA A 763 -25.35 -33.50 -28.64
C ALA A 763 -24.79 -34.67 -29.46
N SER A 764 -25.61 -35.31 -30.29
CA SER A 764 -25.19 -36.42 -31.15
C SER A 764 -24.61 -35.99 -32.50
N CYS A 765 -24.71 -34.70 -32.84
CA CYS A 765 -24.07 -34.01 -33.97
C CYS A 765 -23.65 -32.61 -33.49
N HIS A 766 -22.56 -32.07 -34.01
CA HIS A 766 -22.08 -30.71 -33.78
C HIS A 766 -21.54 -30.10 -35.10
N GLU A 767 -21.74 -28.81 -35.36
CA GLU A 767 -21.32 -28.17 -36.62
C GLU A 767 -19.80 -27.94 -36.72
N SER A 768 -19.04 -28.25 -35.67
CA SER A 768 -17.57 -28.34 -35.74
C SER A 768 -16.96 -29.24 -34.64
N PRO A 769 -15.71 -29.72 -34.81
CA PRO A 769 -14.98 -30.41 -33.74
C PRO A 769 -14.74 -29.53 -32.51
N ASP A 770 -14.58 -28.21 -32.70
CA ASP A 770 -14.42 -27.27 -31.59
C ASP A 770 -15.72 -27.05 -30.82
N GLU A 771 -16.88 -27.07 -31.48
CA GLU A 771 -18.17 -27.07 -30.80
C GLU A 771 -18.37 -28.36 -29.98
N ALA A 772 -18.06 -29.52 -30.55
CA ALA A 772 -18.08 -30.79 -29.82
C ALA A 772 -17.14 -30.78 -28.61
N ARG A 773 -15.93 -30.21 -28.77
CA ARG A 773 -14.93 -30.05 -27.70
C ARG A 773 -15.39 -29.10 -26.60
N LEU A 774 -16.00 -27.97 -26.95
CA LEU A 774 -16.55 -27.01 -25.99
C LEU A 774 -17.79 -27.55 -25.27
N ALA A 775 -18.68 -28.24 -25.98
CA ALA A 775 -19.83 -28.92 -25.38
C ALA A 775 -19.40 -30.01 -24.41
N ALA A 776 -18.33 -30.77 -24.72
CA ALA A 776 -17.80 -31.78 -23.81
C ALA A 776 -17.16 -31.18 -22.55
N LEU A 777 -16.51 -30.01 -22.66
CA LEU A 777 -16.01 -29.27 -21.51
C LEU A 777 -17.17 -28.76 -20.63
N ASP A 778 -18.17 -28.09 -21.22
CA ASP A 778 -19.34 -27.56 -20.50
C ASP A 778 -20.18 -28.68 -19.85
N ALA A 779 -20.26 -29.84 -20.49
CA ALA A 779 -20.95 -31.02 -19.96
C ALA A 779 -20.12 -31.83 -18.94
N THR A 780 -18.84 -31.53 -18.72
CA THR A 780 -17.99 -32.27 -17.76
C THR A 780 -17.75 -31.45 -16.50
N THR A 781 -18.36 -31.89 -15.41
CA THR A 781 -18.02 -31.41 -14.07
C THR A 781 -16.95 -32.32 -13.46
N ALA A 782 -15.80 -31.76 -13.08
CA ALA A 782 -14.81 -32.43 -12.25
C ALA A 782 -14.64 -31.69 -10.91
N HIS A 783 -14.43 -32.43 -9.84
CA HIS A 783 -14.12 -31.90 -8.51
C HIS A 783 -13.10 -32.80 -7.84
N ASP A 784 -12.17 -32.20 -7.14
CA ASP A 784 -11.25 -32.85 -6.23
C ASP A 784 -11.49 -32.30 -4.81
N ASP A 785 -11.40 -33.17 -3.80
CA ASP A 785 -11.68 -32.81 -2.41
C ASP A 785 -10.54 -31.98 -1.78
N CYS A 786 -9.34 -32.01 -2.40
CA CYS A 786 -8.19 -31.22 -1.97
C CYS A 786 -7.97 -29.93 -2.77
N SER A 787 -8.03 -29.98 -4.11
CA SER A 787 -7.46 -28.95 -4.98
C SER A 787 -8.40 -28.36 -6.04
N LEU A 788 -7.94 -27.30 -6.71
CA LEU A 788 -8.58 -26.75 -7.90
C LEU A 788 -8.25 -27.59 -9.14
N VAL A 789 -9.24 -28.31 -9.64
CA VAL A 789 -9.13 -29.15 -10.84
C VAL A 789 -9.09 -28.30 -12.11
N SER A 790 -8.06 -28.52 -12.93
CA SER A 790 -8.02 -28.09 -14.33
C SER A 790 -8.69 -29.13 -15.24
N VAL A 791 -9.42 -28.69 -16.27
CA VAL A 791 -10.03 -29.59 -17.27
C VAL A 791 -9.61 -29.20 -18.68
N GLU A 792 -9.03 -30.15 -19.40
CA GLU A 792 -8.68 -30.03 -20.81
C GLU A 792 -9.43 -31.07 -21.64
N ALA A 793 -9.73 -30.76 -22.90
CA ALA A 793 -10.43 -31.66 -23.80
C ALA A 793 -9.72 -31.78 -25.14
N SER A 794 -9.46 -33.02 -25.55
CA SER A 794 -8.94 -33.36 -26.87
C SER A 794 -10.05 -34.00 -27.71
N VAL A 795 -10.08 -33.72 -29.02
CA VAL A 795 -11.08 -34.28 -29.95
C VAL A 795 -10.38 -35.00 -31.10
N VAL A 796 -10.81 -36.24 -31.35
CA VAL A 796 -10.33 -37.11 -32.43
C VAL A 796 -11.51 -37.47 -33.31
N VAL A 797 -11.44 -37.14 -34.61
CA VAL A 797 -12.56 -37.29 -35.56
C VAL A 797 -12.22 -38.32 -36.63
N GLU A 798 -13.07 -39.35 -36.77
CA GLU A 798 -12.98 -40.42 -37.77
C GLU A 798 -14.34 -40.61 -38.50
N GLY A 799 -14.63 -39.72 -39.47
CA GLY A 799 -15.88 -39.72 -40.26
C GLY A 799 -16.95 -38.77 -39.66
N CYS A 800 -18.26 -39.08 -39.82
CA CYS A 800 -19.33 -38.47 -39.00
C CYS A 800 -19.24 -38.96 -37.53
N VAL A 801 -18.04 -39.12 -36.95
CA VAL A 801 -17.84 -39.61 -35.58
C VAL A 801 -16.64 -38.90 -34.96
N ALA A 802 -16.86 -38.26 -33.81
CA ALA A 802 -15.84 -37.67 -32.97
C ALA A 802 -15.84 -38.33 -31.59
N VAL A 803 -14.65 -38.71 -31.13
CA VAL A 803 -14.38 -39.03 -29.73
C VAL A 803 -13.80 -37.78 -29.10
N VAL A 804 -14.45 -37.26 -28.06
CA VAL A 804 -13.91 -36.16 -27.24
C VAL A 804 -13.49 -36.72 -25.88
N THR A 805 -12.19 -36.80 -25.65
CA THR A 805 -11.62 -37.22 -24.36
C THR A 805 -11.37 -35.97 -23.52
N VAL A 806 -12.11 -35.84 -22.42
CA VAL A 806 -11.93 -34.77 -21.42
C VAL A 806 -11.13 -35.34 -20.27
N THR A 807 -10.01 -34.70 -19.94
CA THR A 807 -9.13 -35.05 -18.83
C THR A 807 -9.17 -33.95 -17.78
N ALA A 808 -9.46 -34.35 -16.56
CA ALA A 808 -9.26 -33.55 -15.35
C ALA A 808 -7.86 -33.82 -14.80
N ILE A 809 -7.15 -32.75 -14.44
CA ILE A 809 -5.82 -32.79 -13.82
C ILE A 809 -5.87 -31.87 -12.60
N ASP A 810 -5.53 -32.41 -11.43
CA ASP A 810 -5.45 -31.66 -10.16
C ASP A 810 -4.20 -30.76 -10.08
N ALA A 811 -4.03 -30.05 -8.97
CA ALA A 811 -2.90 -29.15 -8.76
C ALA A 811 -1.54 -29.85 -8.52
N CYS A 812 -1.55 -31.16 -8.26
CA CYS A 812 -0.36 -31.97 -7.95
C CYS A 812 0.03 -32.97 -9.06
N GLY A 813 -0.81 -33.11 -10.08
CA GLY A 813 -0.57 -33.88 -11.32
C GLY A 813 -1.18 -35.28 -11.35
N ASN A 814 -2.18 -35.61 -10.53
CA ASN A 814 -2.97 -36.83 -10.75
C ASN A 814 -4.07 -36.55 -11.80
N GLU A 815 -4.41 -37.57 -12.59
CA GLU A 815 -5.27 -37.43 -13.78
C GLU A 815 -6.45 -38.41 -13.74
N ALA A 816 -7.61 -37.94 -14.22
CA ALA A 816 -8.78 -38.77 -14.50
C ALA A 816 -9.51 -38.27 -15.75
N SER A 817 -10.12 -39.17 -16.54
CA SER A 817 -10.69 -38.79 -17.84
C SER A 817 -11.96 -39.55 -18.22
N VAL A 818 -12.75 -38.93 -19.11
CA VAL A 818 -14.01 -39.46 -19.65
C VAL A 818 -14.09 -39.23 -21.16
N GLU A 819 -14.73 -40.13 -21.89
CA GLU A 819 -14.83 -40.08 -23.36
C GLU A 819 -16.28 -39.91 -23.82
N TYR A 820 -16.55 -38.85 -24.58
CA TYR A 820 -17.81 -38.61 -25.26
C TYR A 820 -17.73 -39.10 -26.71
N LEU A 821 -18.75 -39.83 -27.16
CA LEU A 821 -18.91 -40.23 -28.55
C LEU A 821 -20.05 -39.42 -29.18
N THR A 822 -19.75 -38.66 -30.22
CA THR A 822 -20.71 -37.84 -30.97
C THR A 822 -20.42 -37.90 -32.47
N ALA A 823 -21.22 -37.26 -33.31
CA ALA A 823 -20.90 -36.96 -34.71
C ALA A 823 -20.49 -35.48 -34.85
N VAL A 824 -19.86 -35.16 -35.97
CA VAL A 824 -19.56 -33.79 -36.38
C VAL A 824 -20.08 -33.60 -37.81
N ASP A 825 -20.89 -32.57 -38.00
CA ASP A 825 -21.88 -32.42 -39.07
C ASP A 825 -21.91 -30.94 -39.54
N THR A 826 -20.93 -30.55 -40.36
CA THR A 826 -20.41 -29.17 -40.42
C THR A 826 -21.07 -28.19 -41.42
N GLY A 827 -22.34 -27.83 -41.21
CA GLY A 827 -22.94 -26.59 -41.75
C GLY A 827 -24.14 -26.71 -42.72
N GLY A 828 -25.35 -26.81 -42.16
CA GLY A 828 -26.66 -26.63 -42.82
C GLY A 828 -27.05 -27.50 -44.04
N LEU A 829 -28.00 -28.44 -43.86
CA LEU A 829 -28.79 -28.99 -44.99
C LEU A 829 -29.87 -27.99 -45.45
N GLU A 830 -29.68 -27.40 -46.62
CA GLU A 830 -30.55 -26.42 -47.29
C GLU A 830 -30.88 -26.88 -48.72
N VAL A 831 -32.17 -26.89 -49.07
CA VAL A 831 -32.66 -27.23 -50.42
C VAL A 831 -33.26 -25.99 -51.04
N ILE A 832 -32.79 -25.63 -52.24
CA ILE A 832 -33.38 -24.57 -53.05
C ILE A 832 -34.61 -25.15 -53.76
N THR A 833 -35.74 -24.44 -53.71
CA THR A 833 -36.97 -24.87 -54.39
C THR A 833 -36.87 -24.60 -55.89
N PRO A 834 -36.99 -25.62 -56.76
CA PRO A 834 -36.93 -25.44 -58.21
C PRO A 834 -38.04 -24.52 -58.73
N ALA A 835 -37.76 -23.84 -59.84
CA ALA A 835 -38.79 -23.13 -60.59
C ALA A 835 -39.77 -24.13 -61.25
N GLU A 836 -41.03 -23.71 -61.35
CA GLU A 836 -42.07 -24.43 -62.08
C GLU A 836 -41.74 -24.51 -63.58
N LEU A 837 -42.13 -25.60 -64.24
CA LEU A 837 -41.89 -25.85 -65.66
C LEU A 837 -43.22 -25.95 -66.41
N MET A 838 -43.29 -25.42 -67.62
CA MET A 838 -44.50 -25.46 -68.46
C MET A 838 -44.15 -25.77 -69.92
N GLN A 839 -44.84 -26.74 -70.52
CA GLN A 839 -44.58 -27.24 -71.88
C GLN A 839 -45.90 -27.63 -72.57
N PRO A 840 -46.09 -27.38 -73.88
CA PRO A 840 -47.25 -27.93 -74.61
C PRO A 840 -47.13 -29.45 -74.81
N ALA A 841 -48.25 -30.12 -75.08
CA ALA A 841 -48.29 -31.55 -75.37
C ALA A 841 -47.58 -31.89 -76.70
N ASP A 842 -46.94 -33.06 -76.76
CA ASP A 842 -46.25 -33.55 -77.97
C ASP A 842 -47.26 -33.85 -79.09
N ALA A 843 -46.87 -33.53 -80.33
CA ALA A 843 -47.78 -33.47 -81.48
C ALA A 843 -48.48 -34.82 -81.78
N GLY A 844 -49.77 -34.90 -81.47
CA GLY A 844 -50.62 -36.07 -81.68
C GLY A 844 -50.86 -36.92 -80.41
N GLY A 845 -50.28 -36.54 -79.27
CA GLY A 845 -50.53 -37.11 -77.95
C GLY A 845 -51.48 -36.26 -77.09
N CYS A 846 -51.40 -36.49 -75.78
CA CYS A 846 -51.95 -35.67 -74.68
C CYS A 846 -50.94 -35.63 -73.52
N ASP A 847 -49.66 -35.62 -73.88
CA ASP A 847 -48.52 -35.90 -73.03
C ASP A 847 -47.26 -35.31 -73.69
N ALA A 848 -46.26 -34.93 -72.89
CA ALA A 848 -45.01 -34.33 -73.38
C ALA A 848 -43.79 -34.87 -72.65
N PHE A 849 -42.68 -35.12 -73.35
CA PHE A 849 -41.40 -35.37 -72.68
C PHE A 849 -40.79 -34.06 -72.16
N VAL A 850 -40.81 -33.88 -70.84
CA VAL A 850 -40.24 -32.71 -70.14
C VAL A 850 -38.85 -33.08 -69.60
N VAL A 851 -37.85 -32.27 -69.93
CA VAL A 851 -36.51 -32.36 -69.32
C VAL A 851 -36.49 -31.50 -68.06
N VAL A 852 -36.23 -32.12 -66.91
CA VAL A 852 -36.28 -31.46 -65.60
C VAL A 852 -34.86 -31.25 -65.08
N PRO A 853 -34.45 -30.02 -64.71
CA PRO A 853 -33.16 -29.80 -64.06
C PRO A 853 -33.05 -30.56 -62.73
N PRO A 854 -31.85 -31.04 -62.34
CA PRO A 854 -31.63 -31.66 -61.04
C PRO A 854 -31.83 -30.66 -59.89
N LEU A 855 -32.15 -31.16 -58.70
CA LEU A 855 -32.35 -30.36 -57.50
C LEU A 855 -31.04 -29.79 -56.93
N ASP A 856 -31.00 -28.49 -56.64
CA ASP A 856 -29.89 -27.85 -55.93
C ASP A 856 -30.00 -28.01 -54.39
N VAL A 857 -28.94 -28.53 -53.77
CA VAL A 857 -28.87 -28.82 -52.33
C VAL A 857 -27.47 -28.51 -51.76
N ALA A 858 -27.41 -27.85 -50.61
CA ALA A 858 -26.23 -27.72 -49.76
C ALA A 858 -26.43 -28.52 -48.46
N ALA A 859 -25.37 -29.03 -47.83
CA ALA A 859 -25.43 -29.99 -46.71
C ALA A 859 -24.38 -29.77 -45.63
N SER A 860 -24.71 -30.12 -44.39
CA SER A 860 -23.82 -30.02 -43.23
C SER A 860 -22.67 -31.03 -43.30
N CYS A 861 -22.97 -32.32 -43.39
CA CYS A 861 -22.00 -33.36 -43.74
C CYS A 861 -22.64 -34.59 -44.37
N GLY A 862 -21.82 -35.31 -45.14
CA GLY A 862 -22.21 -36.56 -45.78
C GLY A 862 -22.85 -36.36 -47.16
N GLU A 863 -22.95 -37.46 -47.90
CA GLU A 863 -23.49 -37.48 -49.27
C GLU A 863 -25.02 -37.34 -49.26
N VAL A 864 -25.54 -36.34 -49.99
CA VAL A 864 -26.98 -36.13 -50.12
C VAL A 864 -27.58 -37.08 -51.16
N ALA A 865 -28.23 -38.15 -50.70
CA ALA A 865 -29.03 -39.03 -51.53
C ALA A 865 -30.32 -38.31 -51.97
N ILE A 866 -30.34 -37.85 -53.22
CA ILE A 866 -31.47 -37.17 -53.86
C ILE A 866 -32.34 -38.20 -54.60
N THR A 867 -33.66 -38.06 -54.48
CA THR A 867 -34.71 -38.85 -55.14
C THR A 867 -35.92 -37.98 -55.44
N ASN A 868 -36.76 -38.36 -56.40
CA ASN A 868 -38.09 -37.79 -56.60
C ASN A 868 -39.17 -38.89 -56.71
N ASP A 869 -40.43 -38.54 -56.47
CA ASP A 869 -41.55 -39.48 -56.44
C ASP A 869 -42.10 -39.89 -57.82
N TYR A 870 -41.72 -39.21 -58.90
CA TYR A 870 -42.18 -39.49 -60.26
C TYR A 870 -41.37 -40.61 -60.94
N THR A 871 -40.03 -40.50 -60.91
CA THR A 871 -39.11 -41.50 -61.51
C THR A 871 -38.44 -42.42 -60.50
N GLY A 872 -38.41 -42.03 -59.21
CA GLY A 872 -37.69 -42.74 -58.15
C GLY A 872 -36.18 -42.49 -58.12
N THR A 873 -35.66 -41.51 -58.87
CA THR A 873 -34.23 -41.21 -59.00
C THR A 873 -33.92 -39.72 -58.76
N ASP A 874 -32.66 -39.33 -58.93
CA ASP A 874 -32.15 -37.95 -58.93
C ASP A 874 -32.44 -37.15 -60.22
N ASP A 875 -33.16 -37.74 -61.19
CA ASP A 875 -33.58 -37.11 -62.44
C ASP A 875 -35.08 -37.33 -62.67
N ALA A 876 -35.85 -36.25 -62.74
CA ALA A 876 -37.29 -36.28 -62.99
C ALA A 876 -37.65 -36.20 -64.49
N SER A 877 -36.67 -36.15 -65.41
CA SER A 877 -36.91 -36.03 -66.85
C SER A 877 -37.71 -37.22 -67.42
N ALA A 878 -38.94 -36.98 -67.83
CA ALA A 878 -39.91 -38.02 -68.17
C ALA A 878 -41.03 -37.52 -69.10
N THR A 879 -41.87 -38.43 -69.58
CA THR A 879 -43.12 -38.09 -70.27
C THR A 879 -44.23 -37.83 -69.24
N TYR A 880 -44.74 -36.60 -69.23
CA TYR A 880 -45.81 -36.13 -68.36
C TYR A 880 -47.12 -36.01 -69.15
N ALA A 881 -48.24 -36.43 -68.57
CA ALA A 881 -49.57 -36.22 -69.17
C ALA A 881 -50.03 -34.77 -68.99
N ALA A 882 -50.92 -34.31 -69.89
CA ALA A 882 -51.49 -32.97 -69.82
C ALA A 882 -52.26 -32.72 -68.50
N GLY A 883 -52.15 -31.49 -67.99
CA GLY A 883 -52.48 -31.07 -66.63
C GLY A 883 -51.24 -30.69 -65.82
N GLU A 884 -51.46 -30.36 -64.55
CA GLU A 884 -50.39 -30.06 -63.59
C GLU A 884 -49.93 -31.36 -62.89
N THR A 885 -48.64 -31.68 -62.99
CA THR A 885 -48.00 -32.73 -62.20
C THR A 885 -47.05 -32.11 -61.18
N ALA A 886 -47.36 -32.25 -59.90
CA ALA A 886 -46.43 -31.91 -58.83
C ALA A 886 -45.44 -33.07 -58.61
N VAL A 887 -44.14 -32.79 -58.68
CA VAL A 887 -43.05 -33.72 -58.39
C VAL A 887 -42.46 -33.37 -57.03
N LEU A 888 -42.43 -34.33 -56.11
CA LEU A 888 -41.84 -34.18 -54.79
C LEU A 888 -40.41 -34.70 -54.79
N TRP A 889 -39.45 -33.78 -54.68
CA TRP A 889 -38.04 -34.08 -54.47
C TRP A 889 -37.73 -34.33 -52.99
N THR A 890 -36.80 -35.24 -52.71
CA THR A 890 -36.34 -35.66 -51.38
C THR A 890 -34.83 -35.87 -51.37
N ALA A 891 -34.11 -35.22 -50.45
CA ALA A 891 -32.66 -35.13 -50.40
C ALA A 891 -32.14 -35.45 -48.99
N THR A 892 -31.28 -36.47 -48.85
CA THR A 892 -30.89 -37.07 -47.54
C THR A 892 -29.37 -37.16 -47.36
N ASP A 893 -28.75 -36.36 -46.49
CA ASP A 893 -27.30 -36.45 -46.24
C ASP A 893 -26.86 -37.69 -45.45
N ALA A 894 -25.55 -37.97 -45.43
CA ALA A 894 -25.00 -39.22 -44.89
C ALA A 894 -24.61 -39.18 -43.40
N CYS A 895 -24.73 -38.04 -42.70
CA CYS A 895 -24.91 -38.09 -41.24
C CYS A 895 -26.41 -38.31 -40.88
N GLY A 896 -27.34 -37.98 -41.79
CA GLY A 896 -28.71 -38.51 -41.85
C GLY A 896 -29.82 -37.49 -42.11
N ASN A 897 -29.50 -36.22 -42.32
CA ASN A 897 -30.50 -35.14 -42.37
C ASN A 897 -31.29 -35.17 -43.68
N VAL A 898 -32.59 -34.82 -43.65
CA VAL A 898 -33.46 -34.83 -44.84
C VAL A 898 -34.07 -33.46 -45.11
N ARG A 899 -34.21 -33.13 -46.40
CA ARG A 899 -35.01 -32.00 -46.93
C ARG A 899 -35.83 -32.46 -48.12
N THR A 900 -36.98 -31.81 -48.31
CA THR A 900 -37.89 -32.07 -49.44
C THR A 900 -38.38 -30.77 -50.02
N THR A 901 -38.65 -30.73 -51.32
CA THR A 901 -39.35 -29.61 -51.96
C THR A 901 -40.16 -30.08 -53.17
N THR A 902 -41.13 -29.30 -53.59
CA THR A 902 -42.06 -29.65 -54.67
C THR A 902 -41.85 -28.75 -55.87
N GLN A 903 -41.80 -29.34 -57.05
CA GLN A 903 -41.75 -28.64 -58.34
C GLN A 903 -43.03 -28.94 -59.11
N VAL A 904 -43.70 -27.92 -59.64
CA VAL A 904 -44.86 -28.12 -60.54
C VAL A 904 -44.39 -28.19 -61.98
N ILE A 905 -44.85 -29.22 -62.70
CA ILE A 905 -44.61 -29.44 -64.13
C ILE A 905 -45.98 -29.46 -64.81
N THR A 906 -46.26 -28.43 -65.61
CA THR A 906 -47.55 -28.23 -66.26
C THR A 906 -47.44 -28.56 -67.74
N VAL A 907 -48.02 -29.68 -68.18
CA VAL A 907 -48.18 -29.97 -69.60
C VAL A 907 -49.52 -29.41 -70.06
N LEU A 908 -49.51 -28.48 -71.01
CA LEU A 908 -50.75 -27.83 -71.45
C LEU A 908 -51.59 -28.78 -72.31
N GLU A 909 -52.91 -28.77 -72.14
CA GLU A 909 -53.88 -29.58 -72.93
C GLU A 909 -54.02 -29.13 -74.41
N VAL A 910 -52.98 -28.51 -74.99
CA VAL A 910 -52.94 -28.08 -76.39
C VAL A 910 -51.81 -28.77 -77.16
N ASN A 911 -52.17 -29.26 -78.34
CA ASN A 911 -51.24 -29.74 -79.36
C ASN A 911 -51.00 -28.59 -80.36
N PRO A 912 -49.80 -27.99 -80.44
CA PRO A 912 -49.49 -26.97 -81.44
C PRO A 912 -49.37 -27.61 -82.84
N VAL A 913 -50.25 -27.21 -83.76
CA VAL A 913 -50.30 -27.71 -85.15
C VAL A 913 -50.12 -26.57 -86.14
N THR A 914 -49.49 -26.83 -87.27
CA THR A 914 -49.28 -25.86 -88.35
C THR A 914 -50.12 -26.22 -89.58
N VAL A 915 -51.01 -25.33 -90.01
CA VAL A 915 -51.80 -25.50 -91.25
C VAL A 915 -51.23 -24.60 -92.34
N SER A 916 -50.67 -25.20 -93.40
CA SER A 916 -50.14 -24.48 -94.56
C SER A 916 -51.25 -24.24 -95.59
N ILE A 917 -51.41 -23.00 -96.04
CA ILE A 917 -52.33 -22.65 -97.13
C ILE A 917 -51.52 -22.07 -98.29
N GLU A 918 -51.54 -22.71 -99.47
CA GLU A 918 -50.83 -22.24 -100.67
C GLU A 918 -51.82 -21.62 -101.67
N LEU A 919 -51.74 -20.30 -101.86
CA LEU A 919 -52.59 -19.57 -102.81
C LEU A 919 -51.92 -19.39 -104.18
N LYS A 920 -52.61 -19.78 -105.26
CA LYS A 920 -52.15 -19.66 -106.66
C LYS A 920 -53.21 -18.96 -107.52
N ASN A 921 -52.78 -18.11 -108.46
CA ASN A 921 -53.60 -17.33 -109.42
C ASN A 921 -54.67 -16.45 -108.76
N VAL A 922 -54.27 -15.20 -108.54
CA VAL A 922 -54.55 -14.40 -107.35
C VAL A 922 -54.14 -12.96 -107.78
N LEU A 923 -54.92 -11.88 -107.53
CA LEU A 923 -54.71 -10.46 -107.97
C LEU A 923 -55.14 -9.41 -106.89
N GLU A 924 -54.51 -8.23 -106.89
CA GLU A 924 -54.23 -7.26 -105.79
C GLU A 924 -55.33 -6.89 -104.70
N VAL A 925 -55.28 -7.44 -103.46
CA VAL A 925 -56.14 -7.15 -102.26
C VAL A 925 -55.53 -7.55 -100.86
N GLU A 926 -55.31 -6.60 -99.91
CA GLU A 926 -54.97 -6.90 -98.49
C GLU A 926 -56.23 -7.34 -97.69
N ALA A 927 -56.55 -8.64 -97.73
CA ALA A 927 -57.72 -9.23 -97.05
C ALA A 927 -57.35 -10.18 -95.89
N THR A 928 -57.46 -9.70 -94.66
CA THR A 928 -57.56 -10.56 -93.47
C THR A 928 -59.00 -11.08 -93.36
N ARG A 929 -59.20 -12.38 -93.13
CA ARG A 929 -60.52 -12.93 -92.80
C ARG A 929 -60.45 -13.94 -91.67
N CYS A 930 -61.41 -13.87 -90.76
CA CYS A 930 -61.72 -14.96 -89.85
C CYS A 930 -62.10 -16.22 -90.66
N ILE A 931 -61.28 -17.26 -90.55
CA ILE A 931 -61.51 -18.59 -91.12
C ILE A 931 -61.82 -19.56 -90.00
N THR A 932 -62.96 -20.23 -90.16
CA THR A 932 -63.45 -21.30 -89.29
C THR A 932 -62.84 -22.62 -89.75
N PHE A 933 -61.85 -23.13 -89.03
CA PHE A 933 -61.25 -24.45 -89.21
C PHE A 933 -62.02 -25.50 -88.39
N GLU A 934 -62.41 -26.61 -89.03
CA GLU A 934 -63.11 -27.75 -88.43
C GLU A 934 -62.19 -28.98 -88.44
N PHE A 935 -61.74 -29.43 -87.26
CA PHE A 935 -60.88 -30.60 -87.06
C PHE A 935 -61.66 -31.85 -86.65
N TYR A 936 -61.37 -32.98 -87.27
CA TYR A 936 -62.07 -34.26 -87.06
C TYR A 936 -61.10 -35.36 -86.57
N GLY A 937 -61.49 -36.05 -85.49
CA GLY A 937 -60.85 -37.28 -85.01
C GLY A 937 -61.24 -38.51 -85.83
N CYS A 938 -60.69 -39.69 -85.49
CA CYS A 938 -60.96 -40.93 -86.22
C CYS A 938 -62.42 -41.43 -86.16
N ASP A 939 -63.12 -41.17 -85.05
CA ASP A 939 -64.39 -41.84 -84.71
C ASP A 939 -65.53 -40.87 -84.30
N ASP A 940 -65.34 -39.55 -84.39
CA ASP A 940 -66.31 -38.53 -83.94
C ASP A 940 -66.97 -37.74 -85.10
N GLU A 941 -68.30 -37.55 -85.03
CA GLU A 941 -69.07 -36.79 -86.04
C GLU A 941 -69.15 -35.27 -85.78
N THR A 942 -68.62 -34.76 -84.66
CA THR A 942 -68.61 -33.33 -84.32
C THR A 942 -67.18 -32.77 -84.34
N PRO A 943 -66.85 -31.79 -85.21
CA PRO A 943 -65.50 -31.24 -85.28
C PRO A 943 -65.21 -30.28 -84.12
N ILE A 944 -63.93 -30.16 -83.78
CA ILE A 944 -63.41 -29.03 -83.02
C ILE A 944 -63.31 -27.83 -83.96
N VAL A 945 -63.78 -26.67 -83.50
CA VAL A 945 -63.85 -25.45 -84.29
C VAL A 945 -62.84 -24.43 -83.77
N VAL A 946 -61.90 -24.03 -84.62
CA VAL A 946 -60.94 -22.94 -84.35
C VAL A 946 -61.19 -21.82 -85.34
N GLU A 947 -61.44 -20.61 -84.85
CA GLU A 947 -61.58 -19.42 -85.68
C GLU A 947 -60.30 -18.58 -85.58
N GLN A 948 -59.63 -18.38 -86.71
CA GLN A 948 -58.37 -17.63 -86.79
C GLN A 948 -58.48 -16.56 -87.88
N ASP A 949 -58.01 -15.35 -87.60
CA ASP A 949 -57.88 -14.30 -88.63
C ASP A 949 -56.68 -14.64 -89.53
N VAL A 950 -56.99 -15.12 -90.74
CA VAL A 950 -56.01 -15.55 -91.74
C VAL A 950 -55.66 -14.38 -92.66
N GLU A 951 -54.37 -14.12 -92.79
CA GLU A 951 -53.79 -13.03 -93.55
C GLU A 951 -53.36 -13.51 -94.94
N PHE A 952 -54.20 -13.32 -95.96
CA PHE A 952 -54.12 -14.07 -97.22
C PHE A 952 -53.05 -13.57 -98.22
N VAL A 953 -51.78 -13.80 -97.90
CA VAL A 953 -50.65 -13.41 -98.77
C VAL A 953 -50.53 -14.25 -100.04
N ALA A 954 -51.21 -13.80 -101.09
CA ALA A 954 -50.54 -13.34 -102.31
C ALA A 954 -49.32 -14.15 -102.82
N GLY A 955 -49.51 -15.45 -103.10
CA GLY A 955 -48.46 -16.32 -103.64
C GLY A 955 -47.44 -16.85 -102.62
N LEU A 956 -47.70 -16.65 -101.33
CA LEU A 956 -47.02 -17.31 -100.22
C LEU A 956 -47.74 -18.61 -99.85
N ALA A 957 -46.99 -19.58 -99.33
CA ALA A 957 -47.57 -20.59 -98.47
C ALA A 957 -47.60 -20.02 -97.04
N LEU A 958 -48.80 -19.85 -96.48
CA LEU A 958 -48.97 -19.34 -95.12
C LEU A 958 -49.04 -20.51 -94.15
N ASP A 959 -47.98 -20.73 -93.38
CA ASP A 959 -47.96 -21.64 -92.23
C ASP A 959 -48.66 -20.97 -91.04
N LEU A 960 -49.89 -21.41 -90.74
CA LEU A 960 -50.68 -20.96 -89.61
C LEU A 960 -50.43 -21.86 -88.39
N PRO A 961 -49.65 -21.43 -87.37
CA PRO A 961 -49.65 -22.11 -86.09
C PRO A 961 -51.01 -21.92 -85.41
N MET A 962 -51.54 -22.99 -84.85
CA MET A 962 -52.81 -23.01 -84.12
C MET A 962 -52.79 -24.08 -83.02
N ASP A 963 -53.18 -23.68 -81.83
CA ASP A 963 -53.30 -24.55 -80.67
C ASP A 963 -54.68 -25.22 -80.68
N ILE A 964 -54.69 -26.53 -80.91
CA ILE A 964 -55.90 -27.35 -80.82
C ILE A 964 -55.88 -28.18 -79.52
N PRO A 965 -57.03 -28.49 -78.90
CA PRO A 965 -57.08 -29.40 -77.75
C PRO A 965 -56.35 -30.71 -78.06
N CYS A 966 -55.69 -31.30 -77.05
CA CYS A 966 -54.85 -32.47 -77.29
C CYS A 966 -55.68 -33.67 -77.80
N GLY A 967 -55.14 -34.40 -78.79
CA GLY A 967 -55.84 -35.49 -79.45
C GLY A 967 -55.29 -35.90 -80.82
N ALA A 968 -55.86 -36.99 -81.36
CA ALA A 968 -55.47 -37.61 -82.62
C ALA A 968 -56.44 -37.27 -83.75
N TYR A 969 -56.14 -36.20 -84.49
CA TYR A 969 -56.94 -35.69 -85.61
C TYR A 969 -56.43 -36.25 -86.95
N ILE A 970 -57.35 -36.50 -87.89
CA ILE A 970 -57.02 -37.09 -89.21
C ILE A 970 -57.54 -36.28 -90.40
N CYS A 971 -58.40 -35.30 -90.18
CA CYS A 971 -58.97 -34.44 -91.23
C CYS A 971 -59.21 -33.01 -90.71
N VAL A 972 -59.05 -32.01 -91.58
CA VAL A 972 -59.42 -30.62 -91.33
C VAL A 972 -60.17 -30.03 -92.53
N THR A 973 -61.13 -29.14 -92.30
CA THR A 973 -61.76 -28.33 -93.35
C THR A 973 -61.82 -26.86 -92.94
N ALA A 974 -61.93 -25.92 -93.89
CA ALA A 974 -61.87 -24.47 -93.62
C ALA A 974 -63.01 -23.71 -94.34
N ARG A 975 -63.57 -22.67 -93.72
CA ARG A 975 -64.74 -21.92 -94.19
C ARG A 975 -64.69 -20.44 -93.77
N ASP A 976 -65.45 -19.56 -94.43
CA ASP A 976 -65.75 -18.21 -93.92
C ASP A 976 -67.26 -17.99 -93.73
N THR A 977 -67.64 -16.87 -93.10
CA THR A 977 -69.03 -16.56 -92.71
C THR A 977 -69.98 -16.24 -93.88
N LEU A 978 -69.49 -16.14 -95.12
CA LEU A 978 -70.27 -15.85 -96.32
C LEU A 978 -70.09 -16.89 -97.44
N HIS A 979 -69.00 -17.68 -97.43
CA HIS A 979 -68.69 -18.68 -98.46
C HIS A 979 -68.18 -19.99 -97.84
N THR A 980 -68.81 -21.11 -98.23
CA THR A 980 -68.32 -22.45 -97.87
C THR A 980 -67.39 -22.97 -98.97
N LEU A 981 -66.08 -23.02 -98.71
CA LEU A 981 -65.08 -23.66 -99.59
C LEU A 981 -65.16 -25.19 -99.52
N ARG A 982 -66.30 -25.76 -99.94
CA ARG A 982 -66.44 -27.19 -100.22
C ARG A 982 -66.23 -27.45 -101.70
N ARG A 983 -65.15 -28.16 -102.03
CA ARG A 983 -64.94 -28.76 -103.35
C ARG A 983 -65.99 -29.87 -103.55
N SER A 984 -67.03 -29.60 -104.33
CA SER A 984 -68.10 -30.57 -104.61
C SER A 984 -67.79 -31.43 -105.84
N ASP A 985 -67.80 -32.74 -105.60
CA ASP A 985 -68.23 -33.82 -106.49
C ASP A 985 -67.59 -33.92 -107.90
N ASP A 986 -66.54 -34.75 -108.02
CA ASP A 986 -66.72 -36.08 -108.63
C ASP A 986 -65.64 -37.08 -108.13
N ASP A 987 -65.78 -38.36 -108.48
CA ASP A 987 -65.22 -39.53 -107.79
C ASP A 987 -63.68 -39.80 -107.85
N GLN A 988 -63.16 -40.38 -106.75
CA GLN A 988 -61.94 -41.21 -106.59
C GLN A 988 -60.51 -40.57 -106.53
N PHE A 989 -59.74 -41.04 -105.52
CA PHE A 989 -58.30 -40.83 -105.22
C PHE A 989 -57.84 -39.39 -104.88
N GLY A 990 -57.22 -39.11 -103.72
CA GLY A 990 -56.96 -39.94 -102.54
C GLY A 990 -56.17 -39.12 -101.50
N ILE A 991 -56.62 -39.12 -100.24
CA ILE A 991 -56.11 -38.24 -99.17
C ILE A 991 -54.89 -38.88 -98.48
N ALA A 992 -53.85 -38.09 -98.20
CA ALA A 992 -52.71 -38.52 -97.39
C ALA A 992 -52.98 -38.28 -95.89
N PRO A 993 -52.59 -39.19 -94.98
CA PRO A 993 -52.68 -38.94 -93.55
C PRO A 993 -51.70 -37.85 -93.11
N ILE A 994 -51.98 -37.19 -91.98
CA ILE A 994 -51.08 -36.23 -91.35
C ILE A 994 -49.78 -36.96 -90.93
N VAL A 995 -48.62 -36.42 -91.33
CA VAL A 995 -47.30 -36.95 -90.98
C VAL A 995 -46.42 -35.79 -90.51
N GLY A 996 -46.26 -35.67 -89.20
CA GLY A 996 -45.68 -34.48 -88.57
C GLY A 996 -46.73 -33.37 -88.36
N THR A 997 -46.28 -32.14 -88.14
CA THR A 997 -47.10 -31.03 -87.68
C THR A 997 -47.77 -30.20 -88.79
N GLN A 998 -47.77 -30.65 -90.06
CA GLN A 998 -48.07 -29.82 -91.23
C GLN A 998 -49.15 -30.40 -92.16
N TYR A 999 -50.02 -29.53 -92.72
CA TYR A 999 -51.11 -29.86 -93.66
C TYR A 999 -51.14 -28.86 -94.83
N VAL A 1000 -51.59 -29.24 -96.05
CA VAL A 1000 -51.54 -28.38 -97.26
C VAL A 1000 -52.81 -28.50 -98.14
N ALA A 1001 -53.28 -27.39 -98.73
CA ALA A 1001 -54.42 -27.35 -99.68
C ALA A 1001 -54.18 -26.43 -100.91
N ASP A 1002 -54.90 -26.69 -102.02
CA ASP A 1002 -54.69 -26.06 -103.36
C ASP A 1002 -56.04 -25.88 -104.12
N PHE A 1003 -56.21 -24.79 -104.89
CA PHE A 1003 -57.47 -24.36 -105.54
C PHE A 1003 -57.25 -23.66 -106.89
N THR A 1004 -58.04 -23.97 -107.95
CA THR A 1004 -57.92 -23.32 -109.29
C THR A 1004 -59.21 -23.31 -110.17
N ASP A 1005 -59.69 -22.10 -110.51
CA ASP A 1005 -60.32 -21.56 -111.77
C ASP A 1005 -61.23 -22.41 -112.73
N HIS A 1006 -62.52 -21.99 -112.93
CA HIS A 1006 -63.20 -21.73 -114.26
C HIS A 1006 -64.75 -21.43 -114.26
N SER A 1007 -65.15 -20.18 -114.62
CA SER A 1007 -66.29 -19.74 -115.50
C SER A 1007 -67.83 -19.84 -115.19
N ALA A 1008 -68.52 -18.68 -115.30
CA ALA A 1008 -69.86 -18.38 -115.92
C ALA A 1008 -71.23 -18.88 -115.33
N SER A 1009 -72.40 -18.19 -115.45
CA SER A 1009 -72.77 -16.76 -115.75
C SER A 1009 -74.30 -16.46 -115.59
N GLY A 1010 -74.72 -15.19 -115.41
CA GLY A 1010 -76.11 -14.67 -115.65
C GLY A 1010 -76.75 -13.74 -114.59
N GLY A 1011 -77.21 -12.53 -114.97
CA GLY A 1011 -77.82 -11.46 -114.10
C GLY A 1011 -79.36 -11.50 -113.96
N ASP A 1012 -80.13 -10.39 -113.86
CA ASP A 1012 -79.89 -8.92 -113.82
C ASP A 1012 -81.17 -8.13 -113.34
N ASP A 1013 -81.11 -6.77 -113.33
CA ASP A 1013 -82.20 -5.75 -113.12
C ASP A 1013 -82.93 -5.63 -111.73
N ASP A 1014 -83.41 -4.47 -111.25
CA ASP A 1014 -83.36 -3.06 -111.71
C ASP A 1014 -83.32 -2.01 -110.56
N GLY A 1015 -83.01 -0.72 -110.86
CA GLY A 1015 -83.54 0.41 -110.04
C GLY A 1015 -82.64 1.55 -109.46
N LEU A 1016 -82.04 2.41 -110.31
CA LEU A 1016 -81.71 3.86 -110.05
C LEU A 1016 -80.59 4.21 -109.00
N ILE A 1017 -79.67 5.18 -109.16
CA ILE A 1017 -79.09 5.97 -110.28
C ILE A 1017 -77.63 6.30 -109.88
N GLY A 1018 -76.65 6.12 -110.78
CA GLY A 1018 -75.46 7.00 -110.83
C GLY A 1018 -74.06 6.36 -110.84
N GLY A 1019 -73.44 6.25 -112.03
CA GLY A 1019 -71.98 6.35 -112.19
C GLY A 1019 -71.16 5.05 -112.32
N ASN A 1020 -71.29 4.33 -113.44
CA ASN A 1020 -70.38 3.24 -113.83
C ASN A 1020 -69.14 3.76 -114.60
N VAL A 1021 -67.95 3.30 -114.22
CA VAL A 1021 -66.78 2.89 -115.04
C VAL A 1021 -65.80 2.17 -114.10
N ASN A 1022 -65.21 1.00 -114.35
CA ASN A 1022 -65.30 -0.05 -115.41
C ASN A 1022 -65.38 -1.42 -114.69
N ASP A 1023 -66.02 -2.49 -115.18
CA ASP A 1023 -66.16 -3.06 -116.55
C ASP A 1023 -65.01 -3.98 -117.00
N ASP A 1024 -64.60 -4.89 -116.09
CA ASP A 1024 -63.89 -6.15 -116.36
C ASP A 1024 -64.49 -7.24 -115.43
N ASP A 1025 -64.71 -8.47 -115.92
CA ASP A 1025 -65.07 -9.63 -115.09
C ASP A 1025 -63.83 -10.24 -114.37
N PHE A 1026 -64.09 -11.16 -113.43
CA PHE A 1026 -63.17 -12.06 -112.68
C PHE A 1026 -62.67 -11.60 -111.28
N ILE A 1027 -62.54 -12.59 -110.38
CA ILE A 1027 -62.25 -12.47 -108.94
C ILE A 1027 -60.97 -13.27 -108.63
N GLU A 1028 -59.99 -12.64 -107.98
CA GLU A 1028 -58.70 -13.21 -107.56
C GLU A 1028 -58.16 -12.45 -106.29
N VAL A 1029 -57.05 -12.89 -105.63
CA VAL A 1029 -56.66 -12.44 -104.24
C VAL A 1029 -55.13 -12.23 -103.93
N LEU A 1030 -54.36 -11.50 -104.75
CA LEU A 1030 -52.94 -11.09 -104.49
C LEU A 1030 -52.92 -9.84 -103.63
N ASP A 1031 -51.88 -8.99 -103.72
CA ASP A 1031 -51.56 -7.85 -102.84
C ASP A 1031 -52.20 -7.83 -101.46
N PHE A 1032 -52.02 -8.93 -100.74
CA PHE A 1032 -51.64 -8.79 -99.35
C PHE A 1032 -50.22 -8.21 -99.26
N ALA A 1033 -50.06 -6.96 -99.72
CA ALA A 1033 -48.79 -6.25 -99.85
C ALA A 1033 -48.90 -4.71 -99.93
N LEU A 1034 -50.11 -4.10 -99.92
CA LEU A 1034 -50.26 -2.66 -100.13
C LEU A 1034 -51.40 -1.91 -99.40
N PHE A 1035 -51.80 -2.32 -98.19
CA PHE A 1035 -52.63 -1.48 -97.29
C PHE A 1035 -51.89 -0.98 -96.03
N VAL A 1036 -50.65 -1.42 -95.76
CA VAL A 1036 -49.68 -0.64 -94.94
C VAL A 1036 -49.15 0.57 -95.74
N ILE A 1037 -50.08 1.49 -95.99
CA ILE A 1037 -49.93 2.74 -96.75
C ILE A 1037 -48.83 3.63 -96.15
N ARG A 1038 -47.82 3.99 -96.97
CA ARG A 1038 -46.88 5.08 -96.63
C ARG A 1038 -47.33 6.45 -97.14
N PHE A 1039 -48.41 6.98 -96.56
CA PHE A 1039 -48.84 8.38 -96.71
C PHE A 1039 -49.18 9.00 -95.34
N GLY A 1040 -48.84 10.25 -95.04
CA GLY A 1040 -47.88 11.13 -95.72
C GLY A 1040 -46.46 10.88 -95.20
N GLN A 1041 -45.49 10.50 -96.03
CA GLN A 1041 -44.79 11.35 -97.01
C GLN A 1041 -44.08 12.59 -96.44
N SER A 1042 -42.74 12.52 -96.42
CA SER A 1042 -41.88 13.62 -96.85
C SER A 1042 -40.53 13.07 -97.32
N VAL A 1043 -40.32 13.01 -98.64
CA VAL A 1043 -38.98 12.81 -99.23
C VAL A 1043 -38.50 14.16 -99.73
N GLY A 1044 -37.73 14.86 -98.89
CA GLY A 1044 -37.23 16.21 -99.13
C GLY A 1044 -35.98 16.34 -100.02
N GLN A 1045 -35.49 15.22 -100.60
CA GLN A 1045 -34.34 15.10 -101.50
C GLN A 1045 -32.94 15.46 -100.96
N THR A 1046 -31.90 14.88 -101.60
CA THR A 1046 -30.47 15.29 -101.63
C THR A 1046 -29.75 15.51 -100.28
N THR A 1047 -28.61 14.88 -99.95
CA THR A 1047 -27.54 14.29 -100.77
C THR A 1047 -26.62 13.40 -99.90
N CYS A 1048 -25.71 12.63 -100.49
CA CYS A 1048 -24.74 11.80 -99.77
C CYS A 1048 -23.73 12.63 -98.94
N LEU A 1049 -23.23 12.09 -97.81
CA LEU A 1049 -21.81 11.70 -97.60
C LEU A 1049 -21.43 11.38 -96.13
N THR A 1050 -20.56 10.37 -95.98
CA THR A 1050 -19.59 10.13 -94.87
C THR A 1050 -20.10 9.78 -93.44
N PRO A 1051 -19.32 8.98 -92.66
CA PRO A 1051 -19.71 8.50 -91.33
C PRO A 1051 -19.40 9.49 -90.20
N GLY A 1052 -20.14 9.38 -89.09
CA GLY A 1052 -19.95 10.15 -87.85
C GLY A 1052 -20.29 9.33 -86.60
N PRO A 1053 -19.88 9.78 -85.40
CA PRO A 1053 -19.98 9.01 -84.15
C PRO A 1053 -21.39 9.04 -83.53
N HIS A 1054 -21.65 8.08 -82.63
CA HIS A 1054 -22.79 8.13 -81.72
C HIS A 1054 -22.69 9.36 -80.79
N PRO A 1055 -23.80 10.01 -80.39
CA PRO A 1055 -23.75 11.21 -79.57
C PRO A 1055 -23.55 10.88 -78.08
N ASP A 1056 -22.47 11.39 -77.50
CA ASP A 1056 -22.31 11.57 -76.05
C ASP A 1056 -23.31 12.65 -75.57
N PHE A 1057 -24.25 12.27 -74.70
CA PHE A 1057 -25.33 13.15 -74.21
C PHE A 1057 -24.95 13.81 -72.86
N SER A 1058 -24.10 13.16 -72.07
CA SER A 1058 -23.55 13.69 -70.81
C SER A 1058 -22.53 14.82 -71.02
N GLY A 1059 -21.75 14.75 -72.10
CA GLY A 1059 -20.61 15.61 -72.40
C GLY A 1059 -19.30 15.22 -71.70
N ASP A 1060 -19.22 14.05 -71.04
CA ASP A 1060 -18.00 13.60 -70.35
C ASP A 1060 -16.90 13.12 -71.32
N GLY A 1061 -17.28 12.77 -72.56
CA GLY A 1061 -16.40 12.28 -73.59
C GLY A 1061 -16.38 10.76 -73.80
N ARG A 1062 -17.33 10.02 -73.24
CA ARG A 1062 -17.58 8.58 -73.45
C ARG A 1062 -19.03 8.38 -73.91
N VAL A 1063 -19.39 7.14 -74.24
CA VAL A 1063 -20.77 6.74 -74.53
C VAL A 1063 -20.99 5.44 -73.76
N PHE A 1064 -21.95 5.44 -72.84
CA PHE A 1064 -22.29 4.30 -72.00
C PHE A 1064 -23.72 3.80 -72.31
N SER A 1065 -24.11 2.69 -71.68
CA SER A 1065 -25.47 2.14 -71.77
C SER A 1065 -26.53 3.15 -71.30
N GLU A 1066 -26.18 3.96 -70.31
CA GLU A 1066 -27.02 4.95 -69.64
C GLU A 1066 -27.51 6.06 -70.60
N ASP A 1067 -26.67 6.49 -71.56
CA ASP A 1067 -27.04 7.48 -72.59
C ASP A 1067 -28.21 6.99 -73.47
N PHE A 1068 -28.29 5.68 -73.74
CA PHE A 1068 -29.33 5.08 -74.58
C PHE A 1068 -30.66 4.91 -73.82
N SER A 1069 -30.59 4.45 -72.57
CA SER A 1069 -31.78 4.17 -71.74
C SER A 1069 -32.67 5.40 -71.55
N PHE A 1070 -32.08 6.58 -71.37
CA PHE A 1070 -32.82 7.84 -71.18
C PHE A 1070 -33.68 8.23 -72.39
N ILE A 1071 -33.16 8.02 -73.61
CA ILE A 1071 -33.87 8.32 -74.87
C ILE A 1071 -35.07 7.39 -75.03
N GLN A 1072 -34.89 6.09 -74.75
CA GLN A 1072 -35.91 5.07 -74.99
C GLN A 1072 -37.12 5.24 -74.06
N ILE A 1073 -36.89 5.54 -72.78
CA ILE A 1073 -37.95 5.72 -71.77
C ILE A 1073 -38.84 6.94 -72.09
N ASN A 1074 -38.25 8.10 -72.39
CA ASN A 1074 -39.03 9.32 -72.65
C ASN A 1074 -39.68 9.38 -74.04
N TYR A 1075 -39.24 8.56 -75.00
CA TYR A 1075 -39.88 8.47 -76.31
C TYR A 1075 -41.16 7.62 -76.26
N LEU A 1076 -41.14 6.48 -75.56
CA LEU A 1076 -42.27 5.56 -75.44
C LEU A 1076 -43.46 6.13 -74.65
N ALA A 1077 -43.23 7.09 -73.75
CA ALA A 1077 -44.27 7.74 -72.94
C ALA A 1077 -45.23 8.67 -73.72
N THR A 1078 -45.28 8.58 -75.06
CA THR A 1078 -46.09 9.47 -75.92
C THR A 1078 -46.96 8.75 -76.98
N SER A 1079 -47.09 7.42 -76.91
CA SER A 1079 -47.90 6.61 -77.86
C SER A 1079 -49.00 5.78 -77.18
N ASP A 1080 -50.24 6.28 -77.17
CA ASP A 1080 -51.43 5.59 -76.65
C ASP A 1080 -52.02 4.58 -77.67
N GLN A 1081 -51.68 3.28 -77.54
CA GLN A 1081 -52.56 2.16 -77.91
C GLN A 1081 -52.29 0.95 -77.00
N ARG A 1082 -53.31 0.12 -76.76
CA ARG A 1082 -53.22 -1.14 -75.98
C ARG A 1082 -53.84 -2.30 -76.75
N CYS A 1083 -53.19 -3.45 -76.71
CA CYS A 1083 -53.82 -4.77 -76.79
C CYS A 1083 -53.48 -5.55 -75.52
N CYS A 1084 -54.27 -6.58 -75.19
CA CYS A 1084 -54.12 -7.38 -73.97
C CYS A 1084 -53.21 -8.61 -74.16
N PRO A 1085 -52.79 -9.30 -73.09
CA PRO A 1085 -51.44 -9.88 -73.01
C PRO A 1085 -51.41 -11.42 -72.97
N PRO A 1086 -50.20 -12.03 -72.98
CA PRO A 1086 -49.95 -13.28 -72.28
C PRO A 1086 -49.93 -13.04 -70.75
N GLU A 1087 -50.30 -14.03 -69.95
CA GLU A 1087 -50.27 -13.92 -68.49
C GLU A 1087 -48.85 -14.06 -67.92
N GLY A 1088 -48.65 -13.65 -66.65
CA GLY A 1088 -47.50 -14.14 -65.86
C GLY A 1088 -46.31 -13.20 -65.59
N VAL A 1089 -46.51 -11.92 -65.24
CA VAL A 1089 -45.65 -11.26 -64.22
C VAL A 1089 -46.54 -10.39 -63.31
N THR A 1090 -46.24 -10.39 -62.01
CA THR A 1090 -46.97 -9.67 -60.94
C THR A 1090 -46.50 -8.22 -60.74
N GLU A 1091 -47.31 -7.45 -59.99
CA GLU A 1091 -47.00 -6.14 -59.38
C GLU A 1091 -46.47 -4.99 -60.29
N PRO A 1092 -47.23 -3.90 -60.50
CA PRO A 1092 -46.73 -2.74 -61.22
C PRO A 1092 -45.75 -1.93 -60.35
N MET A 1093 -44.44 -2.09 -60.59
CA MET A 1093 -43.45 -1.10 -60.13
C MET A 1093 -43.85 0.31 -60.60
N PRO A 1094 -43.68 1.36 -59.77
CA PRO A 1094 -44.10 2.71 -60.11
C PRO A 1094 -43.30 3.23 -61.31
N LEU A 1095 -44.00 3.66 -62.37
CA LEU A 1095 -43.34 4.27 -63.53
C LEU A 1095 -42.53 5.50 -63.08
N PRO A 1096 -41.25 5.63 -63.49
CA PRO A 1096 -40.42 6.77 -63.11
C PRO A 1096 -40.99 8.08 -63.66
N PRO A 1097 -40.76 9.22 -62.99
CA PRO A 1097 -41.36 10.49 -63.38
C PRO A 1097 -40.90 10.93 -64.77
N SER A 1098 -41.83 11.42 -65.59
CA SER A 1098 -41.58 11.89 -66.97
C SER A 1098 -40.85 13.24 -67.06
N SER A 1099 -40.15 13.64 -65.99
CA SER A 1099 -39.27 14.81 -65.93
C SER A 1099 -38.38 14.68 -64.68
N TRP A 1100 -37.06 14.78 -64.85
CA TRP A 1100 -36.09 14.56 -63.78
C TRP A 1100 -35.45 15.87 -63.33
N SER A 1101 -35.65 16.29 -62.08
CA SER A 1101 -34.99 17.50 -61.56
C SER A 1101 -33.50 17.28 -61.31
N ARG A 1102 -32.68 18.33 -61.41
CA ARG A 1102 -31.25 18.30 -61.01
C ARG A 1102 -31.03 17.94 -59.53
N ALA A 1103 -32.06 17.95 -58.69
CA ALA A 1103 -32.01 17.44 -57.33
C ALA A 1103 -32.20 15.91 -57.29
N ALA A 1104 -33.23 15.38 -57.98
CA ALA A 1104 -33.47 13.93 -58.09
C ALA A 1104 -32.27 13.20 -58.72
N LEU A 1105 -31.72 13.75 -59.81
CA LEU A 1105 -30.52 13.19 -60.46
C LEU A 1105 -29.28 13.11 -59.56
N ARG A 1106 -29.22 13.90 -58.47
CA ARG A 1106 -28.13 13.81 -57.46
C ARG A 1106 -28.47 12.84 -56.34
N HIS A 1107 -29.74 12.68 -56.00
CA HIS A 1107 -30.22 11.71 -55.02
C HIS A 1107 -30.00 10.29 -55.54
N ASP A 1108 -30.37 10.05 -56.80
CA ASP A 1108 -30.41 8.72 -57.41
C ASP A 1108 -29.08 8.33 -58.10
N GLY A 1109 -27.95 8.92 -57.67
CA GLY A 1109 -26.59 8.61 -58.12
C GLY A 1109 -26.20 9.04 -59.55
N ILE A 1110 -27.15 9.17 -60.47
CA ILE A 1110 -26.96 9.48 -61.90
C ILE A 1110 -26.61 10.95 -62.23
N GLY A 1111 -25.95 11.64 -61.30
CA GLY A 1111 -25.67 13.07 -61.35
C GLY A 1111 -24.71 13.53 -62.45
N HIS A 1112 -24.14 12.60 -63.22
CA HIS A 1112 -23.37 12.90 -64.42
C HIS A 1112 -24.27 13.40 -65.58
N LEU A 1113 -25.55 13.01 -65.61
CA LEU A 1113 -26.52 13.45 -66.63
C LEU A 1113 -26.94 14.93 -66.50
N ILE A 1114 -26.53 15.64 -65.44
CA ILE A 1114 -26.88 17.05 -65.16
C ILE A 1114 -26.49 18.01 -66.31
N GLY A 1115 -25.55 17.62 -67.17
CA GLY A 1115 -25.15 18.35 -68.38
C GLY A 1115 -26.16 18.29 -69.55
N ALA A 1116 -27.21 17.47 -69.44
CA ALA A 1116 -28.24 17.28 -70.47
C ALA A 1116 -29.52 18.11 -70.25
N ASP A 1117 -29.60 18.94 -69.19
CA ASP A 1117 -30.51 20.10 -69.12
C ASP A 1117 -29.97 21.19 -70.06
N LEU A 1118 -30.70 21.45 -71.15
CA LEU A 1118 -30.25 22.21 -72.32
C LEU A 1118 -31.02 23.52 -72.56
N ASP A 1119 -32.17 23.75 -71.91
CA ASP A 1119 -32.77 25.09 -71.82
C ASP A 1119 -32.41 25.84 -70.52
N GLY A 1120 -31.91 25.13 -69.50
CA GLY A 1120 -31.54 25.67 -68.20
C GLY A 1120 -32.68 25.72 -67.18
N ASN A 1121 -33.73 24.91 -67.31
CA ASN A 1121 -34.89 24.93 -66.40
C ASN A 1121 -34.71 24.15 -65.07
N ASP A 1122 -33.52 23.58 -64.82
CA ASP A 1122 -33.18 22.71 -63.67
C ASP A 1122 -33.92 21.35 -63.65
N ARG A 1123 -34.50 20.95 -64.79
CA ARG A 1123 -34.99 19.59 -65.06
C ARG A 1123 -34.41 19.06 -66.37
N ILE A 1124 -34.60 17.76 -66.59
CA ILE A 1124 -34.37 17.09 -67.86
C ILE A 1124 -35.67 16.38 -68.25
N ASP A 1125 -36.27 16.78 -69.37
CA ASP A 1125 -37.49 16.17 -69.90
C ASP A 1125 -37.53 16.13 -71.45
N ALA A 1126 -38.72 15.90 -72.02
CA ALA A 1126 -38.91 15.82 -73.47
C ALA A 1126 -38.59 17.13 -74.23
N ALA A 1127 -38.44 18.27 -73.55
CA ALA A 1127 -37.94 19.52 -74.13
C ALA A 1127 -36.44 19.44 -74.45
N ASP A 1128 -35.63 18.92 -73.54
CA ASP A 1128 -34.18 18.79 -73.70
C ASP A 1128 -33.81 17.82 -74.83
N VAL A 1129 -34.55 16.71 -74.93
CA VAL A 1129 -34.42 15.76 -76.05
C VAL A 1129 -34.67 16.46 -77.39
N ARG A 1130 -35.64 17.38 -77.47
CA ARG A 1130 -35.91 18.19 -78.67
C ARG A 1130 -34.81 19.23 -78.94
N LEU A 1131 -34.17 19.79 -77.91
CA LEU A 1131 -33.08 20.76 -78.05
C LEU A 1131 -31.76 20.10 -78.48
N PHE A 1132 -31.46 18.90 -77.99
CA PHE A 1132 -30.33 18.09 -78.46
C PHE A 1132 -30.54 17.63 -79.91
N ALA A 1133 -31.76 17.22 -80.27
CA ALA A 1133 -32.14 16.94 -81.66
C ALA A 1133 -32.08 18.20 -82.55
N GLY A 1134 -32.33 19.38 -81.97
CA GLY A 1134 -32.11 20.70 -82.58
C GLY A 1134 -30.64 21.12 -82.72
N GLY A 1135 -29.69 20.33 -82.18
CA GLY A 1135 -28.25 20.52 -82.35
C GLY A 1135 -27.48 21.08 -81.14
N ALA A 1136 -28.11 21.23 -79.98
CA ALA A 1136 -27.41 21.61 -78.75
C ALA A 1136 -26.44 20.50 -78.27
N ARG A 1137 -25.39 20.89 -77.53
CA ARG A 1137 -24.31 19.99 -77.03
C ARG A 1137 -23.74 20.48 -75.69
N PRO A 1138 -23.37 19.57 -74.74
CA PRO A 1138 -22.79 19.98 -73.45
C PRO A 1138 -21.31 20.39 -73.51
N ALA A 1139 -20.79 20.93 -72.40
CA ALA A 1139 -19.44 21.51 -72.30
C ALA A 1139 -18.40 20.58 -71.62
N ARG A 1140 -17.59 19.90 -72.44
CA ARG A 1140 -16.60 18.89 -72.04
C ARG A 1140 -15.51 19.42 -71.09
N ARG A 1141 -15.18 18.68 -70.02
CA ARG A 1141 -14.05 18.96 -69.10
C ARG A 1141 -13.04 17.80 -69.05
N VAL A 1142 -11.80 18.10 -68.68
CA VAL A 1142 -10.69 17.13 -68.55
C VAL A 1142 -10.10 17.21 -67.13
N ARG A 1143 -9.84 16.05 -66.51
CA ARG A 1143 -8.91 15.85 -65.37
C ARG A 1143 -7.69 15.06 -65.90
N SER A 1144 -6.49 15.07 -65.32
CA SER A 1144 -5.95 15.47 -64.00
C SER A 1144 -4.47 15.95 -64.22
N PRO A 1145 -3.55 16.19 -63.22
CA PRO A 1145 -3.55 15.75 -61.82
C PRO A 1145 -3.06 16.77 -60.73
N ARG A 1146 -3.25 16.35 -59.46
CA ARG A 1146 -2.41 16.61 -58.26
C ARG A 1146 -2.10 18.07 -57.85
N ASN A 1147 -2.78 18.55 -56.79
CA ASN A 1147 -2.27 18.55 -55.40
C ASN A 1147 -3.20 19.33 -54.43
N GLY A 1148 -3.24 18.89 -53.16
CA GLY A 1148 -3.68 19.69 -51.99
C GLY A 1148 -5.15 20.15 -51.95
N GLY A 1149 -5.99 19.45 -51.18
CA GLY A 1149 -7.40 19.82 -50.96
C GLY A 1149 -7.77 19.82 -49.47
N ARG A 1150 -7.98 21.01 -48.91
CA ARG A 1150 -8.55 21.25 -47.58
C ARG A 1150 -10.08 21.13 -47.67
N TRP A 1151 -10.73 20.44 -46.73
CA TRP A 1151 -12.19 20.28 -46.73
C TRP A 1151 -12.89 21.39 -45.91
N GLU A 1152 -13.96 21.97 -46.47
CA GLU A 1152 -14.83 22.97 -45.82
C GLU A 1152 -16.28 22.87 -46.36
N ALA A 1153 -17.16 22.08 -45.73
CA ALA A 1153 -18.61 22.07 -45.96
C ALA A 1153 -19.37 21.32 -44.84
N PRO A 1154 -20.64 21.62 -44.55
CA PRO A 1154 -21.47 20.85 -43.62
C PRO A 1154 -22.17 19.65 -44.28
N GLY A 1155 -22.24 18.52 -43.58
CA GLY A 1155 -22.91 17.29 -44.01
C GLY A 1155 -22.63 16.13 -43.04
N VAL A 1156 -23.50 15.12 -42.98
CA VAL A 1156 -23.35 13.94 -42.08
C VAL A 1156 -22.25 13.00 -42.60
N TRP A 1157 -21.48 12.37 -41.70
CA TRP A 1157 -20.58 11.27 -42.03
C TRP A 1157 -21.28 9.90 -41.87
N GLY A 1158 -21.09 9.01 -42.85
CA GLY A 1158 -21.54 7.61 -42.80
C GLY A 1158 -20.41 6.64 -43.21
N ASP A 1159 -20.59 5.36 -42.90
CA ASP A 1159 -19.52 4.37 -42.68
C ASP A 1159 -18.70 3.89 -43.91
N SER A 1160 -18.62 4.64 -45.02
CA SER A 1160 -17.93 4.22 -46.25
C SER A 1160 -16.75 5.08 -46.71
N GLU A 1161 -16.36 6.13 -45.99
CA GLU A 1161 -15.13 6.90 -46.27
C GLU A 1161 -14.26 7.07 -45.02
N THR A 1162 -13.40 6.08 -44.73
CA THR A 1162 -12.40 6.19 -43.65
C THR A 1162 -11.35 7.27 -43.99
N PRO A 1163 -11.22 8.36 -43.22
CA PRO A 1163 -10.24 9.40 -43.51
C PRO A 1163 -8.81 8.94 -43.20
N ASP A 1164 -7.84 9.42 -43.98
CA ASP A 1164 -6.43 9.24 -43.69
C ASP A 1164 -6.09 9.93 -42.34
N PRO A 1165 -5.46 9.22 -41.36
CA PRO A 1165 -5.16 9.76 -40.03
C PRO A 1165 -4.12 10.90 -40.03
N THR A 1166 -3.66 11.36 -41.19
CA THR A 1166 -2.86 12.58 -41.37
C THR A 1166 -3.70 13.84 -41.72
N THR A 1167 -5.04 13.74 -41.75
CA THR A 1167 -5.93 14.83 -42.20
C THR A 1167 -6.48 15.68 -41.05
N ASP A 1168 -6.36 17.01 -41.14
CA ASP A 1168 -7.03 17.96 -40.24
C ASP A 1168 -8.47 18.27 -40.70
N VAL A 1169 -9.40 18.37 -39.75
CA VAL A 1169 -10.84 18.63 -39.96
C VAL A 1169 -11.23 20.01 -39.42
N ASP A 1170 -11.85 20.85 -40.25
CA ASP A 1170 -12.15 22.27 -39.94
C ASP A 1170 -13.68 22.50 -39.92
N VAL A 1171 -14.31 22.31 -38.76
CA VAL A 1171 -15.78 22.30 -38.58
C VAL A 1171 -16.30 23.74 -38.48
N ARG A 1172 -16.95 24.21 -39.57
CA ARG A 1172 -17.40 25.61 -39.75
C ARG A 1172 -18.92 25.81 -39.73
N GLY A 1173 -19.67 24.79 -39.31
CA GLY A 1173 -21.13 24.79 -39.20
C GLY A 1173 -21.61 23.55 -38.46
N PRO A 1174 -22.91 23.21 -38.52
CA PRO A 1174 -23.42 21.95 -37.98
C PRO A 1174 -22.83 20.73 -38.70
N LEU A 1175 -22.33 19.77 -37.92
CA LEU A 1175 -21.78 18.49 -38.37
C LEU A 1175 -22.26 17.40 -37.39
N VAL A 1176 -22.76 16.28 -37.92
CA VAL A 1176 -23.17 15.10 -37.16
C VAL A 1176 -22.32 13.91 -37.57
N LEU A 1177 -21.81 13.18 -36.58
CA LEU A 1177 -21.08 11.93 -36.73
C LEU A 1177 -21.93 10.78 -36.18
N GLU A 1178 -22.48 9.97 -37.08
CA GLU A 1178 -23.35 8.83 -36.76
C GLU A 1178 -22.58 7.48 -36.69
N GLY A 1179 -21.27 7.51 -36.94
CA GLY A 1179 -20.39 6.33 -37.04
C GLY A 1179 -18.95 6.60 -36.57
N ALA A 1180 -18.01 5.71 -36.92
CA ALA A 1180 -16.62 5.77 -36.44
C ALA A 1180 -15.73 6.71 -37.29
N ALA A 1181 -14.95 7.58 -36.63
CA ALA A 1181 -14.21 8.68 -37.26
C ALA A 1181 -12.77 8.81 -36.73
N THR A 1182 -11.78 8.93 -37.63
CA THR A 1182 -10.36 9.20 -37.30
C THR A 1182 -9.84 10.45 -37.99
N ALA A 1183 -9.14 11.33 -37.27
CA ALA A 1183 -8.51 12.55 -37.79
C ALA A 1183 -7.15 12.84 -37.13
N ALA A 1184 -6.33 13.70 -37.74
CA ALA A 1184 -5.12 14.23 -37.10
C ALA A 1184 -5.49 15.27 -36.04
N SER A 1185 -6.15 16.34 -36.47
CA SER A 1185 -6.68 17.42 -35.62
C SER A 1185 -8.11 17.76 -36.00
N VAL A 1186 -8.92 18.20 -35.04
CA VAL A 1186 -10.30 18.67 -35.26
C VAL A 1186 -10.46 20.06 -34.68
N PHE A 1187 -10.89 21.03 -35.48
CA PHE A 1187 -11.07 22.43 -35.09
C PHE A 1187 -12.55 22.83 -35.25
N VAL A 1188 -13.25 23.10 -34.15
CA VAL A 1188 -14.65 23.56 -34.14
C VAL A 1188 -14.68 25.08 -34.03
N HIS A 1189 -15.18 25.75 -35.08
CA HIS A 1189 -15.18 27.22 -35.17
C HIS A 1189 -16.30 27.87 -34.36
N SER A 1190 -16.19 29.19 -34.17
CA SER A 1190 -17.23 30.02 -33.54
C SER A 1190 -18.57 29.89 -34.28
N GLY A 1191 -19.63 29.47 -33.57
CA GLY A 1191 -20.96 29.23 -34.13
C GLY A 1191 -21.13 27.90 -34.87
N ALA A 1192 -20.10 27.04 -34.91
CA ALA A 1192 -20.21 25.67 -35.40
C ALA A 1192 -20.70 24.72 -34.28
N VAL A 1193 -21.32 23.60 -34.67
CA VAL A 1193 -21.81 22.57 -33.75
C VAL A 1193 -21.32 21.22 -34.25
N LEU A 1194 -20.56 20.50 -33.44
CA LEU A 1194 -20.20 19.11 -33.67
C LEU A 1194 -21.05 18.22 -32.76
N LEU A 1195 -21.87 17.35 -33.34
CA LEU A 1195 -22.64 16.32 -32.65
C LEU A 1195 -22.03 14.95 -32.94
N VAL A 1196 -21.75 14.19 -31.88
CA VAL A 1196 -21.39 12.76 -31.96
C VAL A 1196 -22.61 11.98 -31.44
N GLU A 1197 -23.27 11.23 -32.31
CA GLU A 1197 -24.50 10.51 -32.00
C GLU A 1197 -24.32 9.02 -32.31
N GLY A 1198 -24.14 8.19 -31.28
CA GLY A 1198 -23.81 6.76 -31.41
C GLY A 1198 -22.40 6.40 -31.92
N GLY A 1199 -21.65 7.35 -32.52
CA GLY A 1199 -20.33 7.12 -33.12
C GLY A 1199 -19.11 7.31 -32.22
N VAL A 1200 -17.93 6.87 -32.68
CA VAL A 1200 -16.64 7.00 -31.96
C VAL A 1200 -15.69 7.94 -32.71
N LEU A 1201 -15.31 9.06 -32.10
CA LEU A 1201 -14.35 10.03 -32.66
C LEU A 1201 -12.96 9.86 -32.02
N ARG A 1202 -11.94 9.66 -32.87
CA ARG A 1202 -10.52 9.53 -32.51
C ARG A 1202 -9.68 10.63 -33.18
N ALA A 1203 -8.97 11.44 -32.41
CA ALA A 1203 -8.06 12.46 -32.95
C ALA A 1203 -6.87 12.75 -32.03
N LYS A 1204 -5.76 13.29 -32.54
CA LYS A 1204 -4.66 13.73 -31.67
C LYS A 1204 -5.02 15.02 -30.94
N THR A 1205 -5.52 16.01 -31.67
CA THR A 1205 -5.90 17.32 -31.11
C THR A 1205 -7.36 17.65 -31.41
N LEU A 1206 -8.10 18.13 -30.41
CA LEU A 1206 -9.45 18.69 -30.56
C LEU A 1206 -9.50 20.11 -29.98
N GLU A 1207 -9.76 21.12 -30.81
CA GLU A 1207 -9.91 22.52 -30.38
C GLU A 1207 -11.36 23.02 -30.61
N VAL A 1208 -11.93 23.71 -29.63
CA VAL A 1208 -13.24 24.38 -29.75
C VAL A 1208 -13.08 25.88 -29.52
N ALA A 1209 -13.30 26.66 -30.57
CA ALA A 1209 -13.20 28.12 -30.61
C ALA A 1209 -14.41 28.82 -29.94
N PRO A 1210 -14.33 30.13 -29.61
CA PRO A 1210 -15.32 30.78 -28.73
C PRO A 1210 -16.72 30.77 -29.34
N GLY A 1211 -17.70 30.21 -28.62
CA GLY A 1211 -19.07 30.03 -29.13
C GLY A 1211 -19.24 28.89 -30.14
N GLY A 1212 -18.25 28.01 -30.30
CA GLY A 1212 -18.44 26.68 -30.89
C GLY A 1212 -19.01 25.70 -29.85
N THR A 1213 -19.76 24.70 -30.31
CA THR A 1213 -20.43 23.71 -29.45
C THR A 1213 -20.02 22.29 -29.80
N LEU A 1214 -19.76 21.47 -28.77
CA LEU A 1214 -19.60 20.02 -28.86
C LEU A 1214 -20.74 19.32 -28.11
N LEU A 1215 -21.43 18.41 -28.77
CA LEU A 1215 -22.53 17.60 -28.24
C LEU A 1215 -22.16 16.11 -28.37
N ILE A 1216 -22.38 15.33 -27.32
CA ILE A 1216 -22.15 13.88 -27.30
C ILE A 1216 -23.40 13.21 -26.74
N ALA A 1217 -24.08 12.40 -27.56
CA ALA A 1217 -25.41 11.86 -27.30
C ALA A 1217 -25.59 10.44 -27.85
N GLY A 1218 -26.62 9.74 -27.39
CA GLY A 1218 -26.88 8.36 -27.83
C GLY A 1218 -25.93 7.32 -27.22
N ARG A 1219 -26.36 6.05 -27.22
CA ARG A 1219 -25.94 5.06 -26.22
C ARG A 1219 -24.47 4.63 -26.25
N ASP A 1220 -23.83 4.74 -27.41
CA ASP A 1220 -22.48 4.21 -27.68
C ASP A 1220 -21.47 5.29 -28.10
N ALA A 1221 -21.86 6.57 -28.03
CA ALA A 1221 -21.00 7.68 -28.46
C ALA A 1221 -19.77 7.89 -27.56
N ARG A 1222 -18.59 8.05 -28.18
CA ARG A 1222 -17.30 8.25 -27.47
C ARG A 1222 -16.41 9.24 -28.18
N VAL A 1223 -15.57 9.94 -27.40
CA VAL A 1223 -14.50 10.82 -27.90
C VAL A 1223 -13.19 10.45 -27.21
N GLU A 1224 -12.17 10.14 -27.99
CA GLU A 1224 -10.85 9.69 -27.54
C GLU A 1224 -9.77 10.59 -28.17
N VAL A 1225 -9.07 11.40 -27.36
CA VAL A 1225 -8.10 12.38 -27.85
C VAL A 1225 -6.80 12.49 -27.02
N GLU A 1226 -5.68 12.76 -27.68
CA GLU A 1226 -4.39 12.99 -26.99
C GLU A 1226 -4.33 14.36 -26.28
N SER A 1227 -5.03 15.37 -26.81
CA SER A 1227 -5.13 16.72 -26.20
C SER A 1227 -6.38 17.50 -26.65
N MET A 1228 -7.00 18.19 -25.71
CA MET A 1228 -8.22 18.99 -25.92
C MET A 1228 -8.03 20.46 -25.51
N TRP A 1229 -8.45 21.38 -26.37
CA TRP A 1229 -8.30 22.83 -26.19
C TRP A 1229 -9.68 23.50 -26.22
N LEU A 1230 -10.13 24.01 -25.07
CA LEU A 1230 -11.43 24.67 -24.92
C LEU A 1230 -11.24 26.16 -24.70
N SER A 1231 -11.55 26.95 -25.72
CA SER A 1231 -11.46 28.42 -25.59
C SER A 1231 -12.56 29.00 -24.67
N PRO A 1232 -12.36 30.22 -24.12
CA PRO A 1232 -13.38 30.85 -23.28
C PRO A 1232 -14.71 31.03 -24.03
N ALA A 1233 -15.79 30.52 -23.43
CA ALA A 1233 -17.14 30.43 -24.01
C ALA A 1233 -17.34 29.43 -25.17
N ALA A 1234 -16.48 28.42 -25.32
CA ALA A 1234 -16.91 27.15 -25.92
C ALA A 1234 -17.98 26.46 -25.04
N GLU A 1235 -18.89 25.69 -25.64
CA GLU A 1235 -19.92 24.91 -24.92
C GLU A 1235 -19.78 23.41 -25.20
N VAL A 1236 -19.80 22.58 -24.15
CA VAL A 1236 -19.68 21.12 -24.26
C VAL A 1236 -20.82 20.48 -23.47
N VAL A 1237 -21.59 19.60 -24.10
CA VAL A 1237 -22.72 18.88 -23.51
C VAL A 1237 -22.56 17.38 -23.76
N VAL A 1238 -22.71 16.59 -22.71
CA VAL A 1238 -22.56 15.13 -22.74
C VAL A 1238 -23.80 14.52 -22.07
N GLU A 1239 -24.43 13.53 -22.71
CA GLU A 1239 -25.53 12.79 -22.10
C GLU A 1239 -25.05 11.81 -21.01
N ALA A 1240 -25.93 11.53 -20.04
CA ALA A 1240 -25.55 10.84 -18.81
C ALA A 1240 -25.21 9.36 -19.04
N GLY A 1241 -23.92 9.03 -18.99
CA GLY A 1241 -23.38 7.67 -19.14
C GLY A 1241 -22.27 7.54 -20.19
N LEU A 1242 -21.93 8.63 -20.90
CA LEU A 1242 -20.94 8.65 -21.96
C LEU A 1242 -19.58 9.15 -21.47
N VAL A 1243 -18.50 8.71 -22.12
CA VAL A 1243 -17.11 8.89 -21.67
C VAL A 1243 -16.30 9.67 -22.70
N VAL A 1244 -15.45 10.57 -22.21
CA VAL A 1244 -14.45 11.30 -23.00
C VAL A 1244 -13.08 11.00 -22.42
N HIS A 1245 -12.23 10.27 -23.15
CA HIS A 1245 -10.83 10.08 -22.77
C HIS A 1245 -9.99 11.18 -23.42
N ALA A 1246 -9.39 12.06 -22.61
CA ALA A 1246 -8.61 13.19 -23.09
C ALA A 1246 -7.29 13.32 -22.32
N GLY A 1247 -6.16 13.04 -22.99
CA GLY A 1247 -4.84 12.96 -22.34
C GLY A 1247 -4.35 14.26 -21.68
N ASN A 1248 -4.79 15.42 -22.16
CA ASN A 1248 -4.62 16.74 -21.54
C ASN A 1248 -5.79 17.66 -21.92
N VAL A 1249 -6.19 18.58 -21.04
CA VAL A 1249 -7.26 19.57 -21.29
C VAL A 1249 -6.82 20.98 -20.90
N TYR A 1250 -6.93 21.95 -21.81
CA TYR A 1250 -6.50 23.34 -21.59
C TYR A 1250 -7.57 24.37 -21.99
N PRO A 1251 -7.78 25.46 -21.21
CA PRO A 1251 -7.30 25.72 -19.85
C PRO A 1251 -8.30 25.16 -18.80
N PRO A 1252 -7.84 24.72 -17.62
CA PRO A 1252 -8.67 23.98 -16.64
C PRO A 1252 -9.73 24.82 -15.88
N ALA A 1253 -9.93 26.10 -16.23
CA ALA A 1253 -10.57 27.09 -15.35
C ALA A 1253 -12.11 27.23 -15.47
N HIS A 1254 -12.81 26.39 -16.24
CA HIS A 1254 -14.26 26.54 -16.49
C HIS A 1254 -15.07 25.22 -16.52
N ILE A 1255 -14.64 24.19 -15.78
CA ILE A 1255 -15.35 22.90 -15.63
C ILE A 1255 -16.56 23.02 -14.65
N ASP A 1256 -17.36 24.09 -14.78
CA ASP A 1256 -18.45 24.47 -13.87
C ASP A 1256 -19.86 24.27 -14.49
N ARG A 1257 -19.92 23.67 -15.68
CA ARG A 1257 -21.18 23.31 -16.40
C ARG A 1257 -21.27 21.86 -16.86
N LEU A 1258 -20.23 21.06 -16.67
CA LEU A 1258 -20.21 19.64 -17.04
C LEU A 1258 -20.87 18.79 -15.95
N ARG A 1259 -22.13 18.39 -16.16
CA ARG A 1259 -22.84 17.46 -15.28
C ARG A 1259 -22.35 16.03 -15.52
N ARG A 1260 -21.43 15.57 -14.65
CA ARG A 1260 -20.69 14.29 -14.73
C ARG A 1260 -19.76 14.20 -15.95
N VAL A 1261 -18.49 14.47 -15.70
CA VAL A 1261 -17.39 13.70 -16.32
C VAL A 1261 -16.70 12.99 -15.16
N THR A 1262 -16.56 11.66 -15.25
CA THR A 1262 -15.64 10.90 -14.40
C THR A 1262 -14.32 10.81 -15.14
N SER A 1263 -13.26 11.40 -14.58
CA SER A 1263 -11.90 11.23 -15.08
C SER A 1263 -11.31 9.92 -14.55
N GLU A 1264 -10.92 9.05 -15.47
CA GLU A 1264 -9.69 8.27 -15.35
C GLU A 1264 -8.59 9.02 -16.12
#